data_AF-A0A0U4E7G2-F1
#
_entry.id   AF-A0A0U4E7G2-F1
#
_cell.length_a   1.000
_cell.length_b   1.000
_cell.length_c   1.000
_cell.angle_alpha   90.00
_cell.angle_beta   90.00
_cell.angle_gamma   90.00
#
_symmetry.space_group_name_H-M   'P 1'
#
loop_
_entity.id
_entity.type
_entity.pdbx_description
1 polymer ?
#
loop_
_entity_poly.entity_id
_entity_poly.type
_entity_poly.pdbx_seq_one_letter_code
_entity_poly.pdbx_strand_id
1 'polypeptide(L)'
;MIPEELKYAAFINERLYSKLDACPDSDLVGYWEKYFNQDRRVLNQSLHSLSDINSHYLNSLYEEDFSIDMHNDEWGRLSRDFFQQTWKPVILPKSLVKSNEKQVPFFNFFKPFLKLAMKELSQTLGHKNLKLSLLTDPLNHLTQTLFQISHKTLILELNVARVSNQLQGETSEEGYTYYAETLLKDNEYLNNLYTEYPALVRLILTKVGYWATHVGEIFTRVDEDRESLTNELNNGCDLGEITNIGLGLGDAHQKGKGVALIEFEHGKIVYKPRSLAIDTRYQRLVHWLNLQNATTYDFYEFKVIEKRNYGWAEFISYSDCYSLEALQRFYVRMGGLLALLYVLDAVDFHYENLIAHHEYPIPIDLEPLFHQAVHPSMKAVTAVEKASQVLERSVKSTGILPVQLYFAGNDENKGVDLSGLGGKDKQSSPFKVSQIVQKQSDRMKIEKDYFQMSSEKNNPKLKGEDVNIVDYLDEIKTGFDECYRWMADNKDAVKQYLTSFFDVNARFILRPTNQYGRLMDHSYHPDFLRNSLARDIFLHRLNINTPDKKEFERAVQFEKSEMLLGDIPYFYTKIGEPHLYSSEGSLIADYFEESAFERVMKKIDQLSNKDCDAQINVIHMSVLAGNARHDMENSEVDLSKPADPYFFNPYFLKEAERIGDYILSKVIAGNNEGETDYCWISTVVEGSDELRWRIIPAGLDLYNGNAGVALFFAYLSELTGREDFKQTAYTTLVSVRKAFHQLNTDEHFNIGAFEGVGGVFTH
;
A
#
# COMPACT_ATOMS: atom_id res chain seq x y z
N MET A 1 -17.75 32.23 21.27
CA MET A 1 -18.79 31.19 21.44
C MET A 1 -18.60 30.20 20.32
N ILE A 2 -18.72 28.89 20.55
CA ILE A 2 -18.65 27.91 19.46
C ILE A 2 -19.93 28.05 18.62
N PRO A 3 -19.85 28.13 17.28
CA PRO A 3 -21.06 28.13 16.43
C PRO A 3 -21.91 26.86 16.65
N GLU A 4 -23.23 26.99 16.63
CA GLU A 4 -24.14 25.86 16.86
C GLU A 4 -23.97 24.78 15.77
N GLU A 5 -23.69 25.22 14.54
CA GLU A 5 -23.51 24.40 13.35
C GLU A 5 -22.36 23.38 13.50
N LEU A 6 -21.39 23.64 14.39
CA LEU A 6 -20.35 22.64 14.68
C LEU A 6 -20.90 21.35 15.28
N LYS A 7 -22.15 21.33 15.79
CA LYS A 7 -22.78 20.08 16.23
C LYS A 7 -22.86 19.04 15.10
N TYR A 8 -22.96 19.47 13.84
CA TYR A 8 -22.95 18.58 12.67
C TYR A 8 -21.58 17.98 12.34
N ALA A 9 -20.51 18.41 13.03
CA ALA A 9 -19.22 17.73 12.98
C ALA A 9 -19.21 16.41 13.78
N ALA A 10 -20.23 16.13 14.59
CA ALA A 10 -20.33 14.91 15.38
C ALA A 10 -20.61 13.68 14.50
N PHE A 11 -19.91 12.59 14.80
CA PHE A 11 -20.11 11.26 14.23
C PHE A 11 -21.42 10.65 14.73
N ILE A 12 -21.87 9.57 14.08
CA ILE A 12 -23.15 8.92 14.41
C ILE A 12 -23.25 8.56 15.90
N ASN A 13 -22.19 7.97 16.45
CA ASN A 13 -22.12 7.50 17.84
C ASN A 13 -21.99 8.63 18.88
N GLU A 14 -21.72 9.86 18.45
CA GLU A 14 -21.61 11.03 19.33
C GLU A 14 -22.92 11.82 19.43
N ARG A 15 -23.92 11.48 18.60
CA ARG A 15 -25.20 12.18 18.55
C ARG A 15 -26.21 11.54 19.48
N LEU A 16 -26.79 12.36 20.35
CA LEU A 16 -27.83 11.95 21.28
C LEU A 16 -29.18 12.48 20.78
N TYR A 17 -29.95 11.57 20.18
CA TYR A 17 -31.31 11.83 19.71
C TYR A 17 -32.33 11.54 20.80
N SER A 18 -33.38 12.37 20.88
CA SER A 18 -34.50 12.12 21.81
C SER A 18 -35.43 11.02 21.33
N LYS A 19 -35.60 10.89 20.01
CA LYS A 19 -36.41 9.88 19.32
C LYS A 19 -35.91 9.71 17.89
N LEU A 20 -36.00 8.49 17.34
CA LEU A 20 -35.76 8.20 15.93
C LEU A 20 -36.97 7.45 15.38
N ASP A 21 -37.58 7.99 14.33
CA ASP A 21 -38.69 7.35 13.63
C ASP A 21 -38.19 6.56 12.40
N ALA A 22 -38.76 5.38 12.16
CA ALA A 22 -38.38 4.54 11.03
C ALA A 22 -39.16 4.97 9.77
N CYS A 23 -38.44 5.29 8.71
CA CYS A 23 -38.95 5.59 7.37
C CYS A 23 -38.26 4.68 6.33
N PRO A 24 -38.80 3.48 6.06
CA PRO A 24 -38.14 2.48 5.21
C PRO A 24 -38.04 2.90 3.73
N ASP A 25 -38.96 3.70 3.21
CA ASP A 25 -39.03 4.04 1.78
C ASP A 25 -38.77 5.53 1.55
N SER A 26 -37.62 6.02 2.03
CA SER A 26 -37.17 7.40 1.79
C SER A 26 -36.21 7.49 0.61
N ASP A 27 -36.25 8.62 -0.10
CA ASP A 27 -35.30 8.94 -1.19
C ASP A 27 -33.84 8.90 -0.70
N LEU A 28 -33.62 9.17 0.59
CA LEU A 28 -32.31 9.12 1.23
C LEU A 28 -31.75 7.69 1.32
N VAL A 29 -32.60 6.69 1.57
CA VAL A 29 -32.19 5.27 1.52
C VAL A 29 -31.75 4.92 0.09
N GLY A 30 -32.55 5.28 -0.91
CA GLY A 30 -32.23 5.05 -2.33
C GLY A 30 -30.99 5.82 -2.80
N TYR A 31 -30.70 6.99 -2.24
CA TYR A 31 -29.44 7.72 -2.46
C TYR A 31 -28.24 6.90 -1.94
N TRP A 32 -28.32 6.41 -0.71
CA TRP A 32 -27.23 5.64 -0.10
C TRP A 32 -27.04 4.28 -0.75
N GLU A 33 -28.09 3.59 -1.17
CA GLU A 33 -28.01 2.29 -1.89
C GLU A 33 -27.06 2.32 -3.10
N LYS A 34 -27.00 3.45 -3.83
CA LYS A 34 -26.08 3.63 -4.97
C LYS A 34 -24.62 3.48 -4.57
N TYR A 35 -24.29 3.79 -3.32
CA TYR A 35 -22.96 3.64 -2.74
C TYR A 35 -22.72 2.26 -2.11
N PHE A 36 -23.64 1.30 -2.20
CA PHE A 36 -23.48 -0.06 -1.66
C PHE A 36 -23.89 -1.11 -2.71
N ASN A 37 -23.23 -1.05 -3.87
CA ASN A 37 -23.43 -1.96 -5.00
C ASN A 37 -24.88 -2.00 -5.54
N GLN A 38 -25.64 -0.92 -5.31
CA GLN A 38 -27.08 -0.88 -5.62
C GLN A 38 -27.87 -2.00 -4.90
N ASP A 39 -27.39 -2.47 -3.74
CA ASP A 39 -28.02 -3.52 -2.94
C ASP A 39 -28.30 -3.01 -1.51
N ARG A 40 -29.59 -2.87 -1.20
CA ARG A 40 -30.09 -2.46 0.12
C ARG A 40 -29.67 -3.41 1.24
N ARG A 41 -29.48 -4.70 0.95
CA ARG A 41 -29.03 -5.67 1.96
C ARG A 41 -27.61 -5.38 2.38
N VAL A 42 -26.73 -5.03 1.44
CA VAL A 42 -25.34 -4.66 1.71
C VAL A 42 -25.29 -3.37 2.55
N LEU A 43 -26.12 -2.37 2.22
CA LEU A 43 -26.25 -1.14 3.03
C LEU A 43 -26.68 -1.46 4.48
N ASN A 44 -27.77 -2.22 4.65
CA ASN A 44 -28.30 -2.58 5.96
C ASN A 44 -27.29 -3.39 6.79
N GLN A 45 -26.64 -4.38 6.17
CA GLN A 45 -25.62 -5.19 6.85
C GLN A 45 -24.45 -4.30 7.30
N SER A 46 -23.98 -3.41 6.43
CA SER A 46 -22.87 -2.51 6.76
C SER A 46 -23.21 -1.56 7.92
N LEU A 47 -24.38 -0.93 7.89
CA LEU A 47 -24.86 -0.04 8.96
C LEU A 47 -25.05 -0.79 10.29
N HIS A 48 -25.59 -2.00 10.25
CA HIS A 48 -25.83 -2.80 11.45
C HIS A 48 -24.51 -3.29 12.06
N SER A 49 -23.61 -3.89 11.26
CA SER A 49 -22.33 -4.44 11.75
C SER A 49 -21.42 -3.37 12.36
N LEU A 50 -21.39 -2.15 11.82
CA LEU A 50 -20.44 -1.13 12.24
C LEU A 50 -21.01 -0.07 13.17
N SER A 51 -22.33 0.08 13.26
CA SER A 51 -22.95 1.14 14.06
C SER A 51 -24.29 0.76 14.69
N ASP A 52 -24.71 -0.51 14.58
CA ASP A 52 -25.98 -1.02 15.10
C ASP A 52 -27.21 -0.21 14.65
N ILE A 53 -27.18 0.27 13.40
CA ILE A 53 -28.24 1.09 12.80
C ILE A 53 -28.88 0.38 11.62
N ASN A 54 -30.18 0.60 11.45
CA ASN A 54 -30.91 0.18 10.26
C ASN A 54 -31.10 1.36 9.29
N SER A 55 -31.05 1.11 7.97
CA SER A 55 -31.26 2.14 6.95
C SER A 55 -32.59 2.89 7.11
N HIS A 56 -33.61 2.28 7.73
CA HIS A 56 -34.91 2.91 7.95
C HIS A 56 -34.82 4.15 8.85
N TYR A 57 -33.78 4.29 9.68
CA TYR A 57 -33.61 5.46 10.55
C TYR A 57 -32.82 6.59 9.89
N LEU A 58 -32.31 6.41 8.67
CA LEU A 58 -31.46 7.41 8.01
C LEU A 58 -32.18 8.76 7.89
N ASN A 59 -33.48 8.79 7.55
CA ASN A 59 -34.21 10.05 7.43
C ASN A 59 -34.22 10.82 8.77
N SER A 60 -34.57 10.13 9.86
CA SER A 60 -34.59 10.71 11.21
C SER A 60 -33.20 11.15 11.69
N LEU A 61 -32.13 10.45 11.31
CA LEU A 61 -30.77 10.87 11.65
C LEU A 61 -30.39 12.22 11.00
N TYR A 62 -30.99 12.57 9.86
CA TYR A 62 -30.76 13.85 9.18
C TYR A 62 -31.71 14.96 9.64
N GLU A 63 -32.97 14.64 9.92
CA GLU A 63 -34.02 15.64 10.18
C GLU A 63 -34.23 15.96 11.66
N GLU A 64 -34.05 14.99 12.55
CA GLU A 64 -34.29 15.19 13.99
C GLU A 64 -33.15 15.97 14.63
N ASP A 65 -33.50 16.85 15.57
CA ASP A 65 -32.51 17.58 16.37
C ASP A 65 -31.80 16.65 17.35
N PHE A 66 -30.52 16.92 17.60
CA PHE A 66 -29.68 16.11 18.46
C PHE A 66 -28.75 16.98 19.31
N SER A 67 -28.36 16.42 20.45
CA SER A 67 -27.37 17.02 21.34
C SER A 67 -26.04 16.27 21.26
N ILE A 68 -24.96 16.95 21.63
CA ILE A 68 -23.61 16.40 21.69
C ILE A 68 -22.92 16.84 22.99
N ASP A 69 -22.03 16.01 23.52
CA ASP A 69 -21.16 16.40 24.63
C ASP A 69 -19.75 16.72 24.11
N MET A 70 -19.42 18.02 24.07
CA MET A 70 -18.09 18.52 23.65
C MET A 70 -17.19 18.91 24.83
N HIS A 71 -17.59 18.65 26.08
CA HIS A 71 -16.91 19.27 27.21
C HIS A 71 -15.50 18.68 27.44
N ASN A 72 -15.32 17.38 27.21
CA ASN A 72 -14.09 16.64 27.52
C ASN A 72 -13.31 16.14 26.31
N ASP A 73 -13.75 16.46 25.09
CA ASP A 73 -13.08 16.01 23.87
C ASP A 73 -12.01 17.02 23.40
N GLU A 74 -10.89 16.49 22.88
CA GLU A 74 -9.75 17.26 22.36
C GLU A 74 -10.19 18.17 21.21
N TRP A 75 -11.03 17.67 20.29
CA TRP A 75 -11.52 18.50 19.19
C TRP A 75 -12.42 19.63 19.71
N GLY A 76 -13.26 19.36 20.74
CA GLY A 76 -14.10 20.39 21.36
C GLY A 76 -13.27 21.50 22.01
N ARG A 77 -12.15 21.16 22.65
CA ARG A 77 -11.17 22.13 23.18
C ARG A 77 -10.54 22.95 22.05
N LEU A 78 -10.02 22.29 21.01
CA LEU A 78 -9.39 22.98 19.88
C LEU A 78 -10.37 23.88 19.13
N SER A 79 -11.64 23.47 18.98
CA SER A 79 -12.71 24.30 18.42
C SER A 79 -12.95 25.55 19.26
N ARG A 80 -13.02 25.43 20.61
CA ARG A 80 -13.13 26.61 21.49
C ARG A 80 -11.97 27.58 21.27
N ASP A 81 -10.74 27.07 21.29
CA ASP A 81 -9.54 27.88 21.14
C ASP A 81 -9.45 28.55 19.76
N PHE A 82 -9.91 27.86 18.72
CA PHE A 82 -9.94 28.34 17.34
C PHE A 82 -10.94 29.49 17.16
N PHE A 83 -12.20 29.30 17.56
CA PHE A 83 -13.26 30.30 17.39
C PHE A 83 -13.17 31.45 18.41
N GLN A 84 -12.50 31.25 19.54
CA GLN A 84 -12.08 32.36 20.43
C GLN A 84 -10.85 33.10 19.91
N GLN A 85 -10.27 32.64 18.79
CA GLN A 85 -9.17 33.30 18.08
C GLN A 85 -7.91 33.48 18.94
N THR A 86 -7.67 32.54 19.86
CA THR A 86 -6.50 32.54 20.76
C THR A 86 -5.17 32.48 20.01
N TRP A 87 -5.19 32.03 18.76
CA TRP A 87 -4.05 31.93 17.85
C TRP A 87 -3.63 33.26 17.19
N LYS A 88 -4.46 34.32 17.27
CA LYS A 88 -4.19 35.61 16.61
C LYS A 88 -2.80 36.20 16.90
N PRO A 89 -2.31 36.20 18.16
CA PRO A 89 -1.00 36.77 18.49
C PRO A 89 0.19 36.01 17.90
N VAL A 90 -0.01 34.75 17.47
CA VAL A 90 1.07 33.90 16.96
C VAL A 90 1.55 34.39 15.60
N ILE A 91 2.87 34.43 15.44
CA ILE A 91 3.55 34.88 14.22
C ILE A 91 4.14 33.65 13.52
N LEU A 92 3.77 33.45 12.24
CA LEU A 92 4.31 32.38 11.41
C LEU A 92 5.74 32.73 10.93
N PRO A 93 6.61 31.72 10.68
CA PRO A 93 7.93 31.95 10.10
C PRO A 93 7.86 32.72 8.77
N LYS A 94 8.73 33.73 8.59
CA LYS A 94 8.75 34.53 7.34
C LYS A 94 9.10 33.68 6.11
N SER A 95 9.97 32.69 6.28
CA SER A 95 10.33 31.70 5.25
C SER A 95 9.10 30.94 4.75
N LEU A 96 8.30 30.42 5.68
CA LEU A 96 7.06 29.69 5.40
C LEU A 96 6.06 30.55 4.62
N VAL A 97 5.85 31.79 5.05
CA VAL A 97 4.90 32.69 4.39
C VAL A 97 5.36 32.98 2.97
N LYS A 98 6.66 33.29 2.78
CA LYS A 98 7.23 33.60 1.47
C LYS A 98 7.19 32.41 0.49
N SER A 99 7.42 31.18 0.97
CA SER A 99 7.37 29.98 0.13
C SER A 99 5.94 29.65 -0.31
N ASN A 100 4.98 29.67 0.62
CA ASN A 100 3.64 29.16 0.35
C ASN A 100 2.71 30.17 -0.31
N GLU A 101 2.86 31.48 -0.08
CA GLU A 101 1.99 32.49 -0.70
C GLU A 101 1.99 32.42 -2.23
N LYS A 102 3.05 31.89 -2.85
CA LYS A 102 3.14 31.70 -4.31
C LYS A 102 2.90 30.27 -4.77
N GLN A 103 3.15 29.28 -3.91
CA GLN A 103 3.19 27.86 -4.32
C GLN A 103 1.94 27.07 -3.93
N VAL A 104 1.29 27.42 -2.81
CA VAL A 104 0.13 26.70 -2.30
C VAL A 104 -1.13 27.53 -2.57
N PRO A 105 -2.09 27.02 -3.37
CA PRO A 105 -3.36 27.70 -3.57
C PRO A 105 -4.11 27.91 -2.24
N PHE A 106 -4.84 29.01 -2.14
CA PHE A 106 -5.68 29.33 -0.99
C PHE A 106 -4.93 29.46 0.35
N PHE A 107 -3.63 29.77 0.35
CA PHE A 107 -2.80 29.75 1.57
C PHE A 107 -3.37 30.56 2.75
N ASN A 108 -4.07 31.66 2.50
CA ASN A 108 -4.70 32.47 3.55
C ASN A 108 -5.76 31.72 4.36
N PHE A 109 -6.45 30.72 3.79
CA PHE A 109 -7.37 29.83 4.51
C PHE A 109 -6.67 29.01 5.60
N PHE A 110 -5.42 28.60 5.37
CA PHE A 110 -4.66 27.76 6.31
C PHE A 110 -3.99 28.56 7.44
N LYS A 111 -3.72 29.86 7.25
CA LYS A 111 -2.98 30.69 8.21
C LYS A 111 -3.55 30.62 9.65
N PRO A 112 -4.88 30.69 9.90
CA PRO A 112 -5.45 30.51 11.24
C PRO A 112 -5.08 29.17 11.89
N PHE A 113 -5.16 28.09 11.13
CA PHE A 113 -4.87 26.73 11.62
C PHE A 113 -3.39 26.51 11.88
N LEU A 114 -2.50 27.01 11.02
CA LEU A 114 -1.05 26.94 11.23
C LEU A 114 -0.62 27.72 12.48
N LYS A 115 -1.26 28.87 12.74
CA LYS A 115 -1.02 29.64 13.97
C LYS A 115 -1.51 28.91 15.21
N LEU A 116 -2.67 28.24 15.13
CA LEU A 116 -3.15 27.40 16.21
C LEU A 116 -2.17 26.23 16.46
N ALA A 117 -1.69 25.57 15.42
CA ALA A 117 -0.71 24.48 15.52
C ALA A 117 0.56 24.92 16.26
N MET A 118 1.10 26.10 15.95
CA MET A 118 2.24 26.66 16.67
C MET A 118 1.93 26.99 18.14
N LYS A 119 0.72 27.48 18.44
CA LYS A 119 0.28 27.70 19.82
C LYS A 119 0.25 26.38 20.59
N GLU A 120 -0.38 25.34 20.04
CA GLU A 120 -0.46 24.03 20.67
C GLU A 120 0.94 23.42 20.84
N LEU A 121 1.81 23.52 19.84
CA LEU A 121 3.20 23.06 19.94
C LEU A 121 3.97 23.79 21.07
N SER A 122 3.79 25.10 21.21
CA SER A 122 4.42 25.86 22.29
C SER A 122 3.95 25.44 23.68
N GLN A 123 2.69 25.00 23.82
CA GLN A 123 2.17 24.45 25.06
C GLN A 123 2.81 23.09 25.37
N THR A 124 2.98 22.24 24.35
CA THR A 124 3.64 20.93 24.49
C THR A 124 5.12 21.05 24.87
N LEU A 125 5.84 22.03 24.30
CA LEU A 125 7.28 22.23 24.56
C LEU A 125 7.59 23.09 25.80
N GLY A 126 6.59 23.79 26.35
CA GLY A 126 6.77 24.71 27.47
C GLY A 126 7.66 25.92 27.13
N HIS A 127 8.47 26.38 28.09
CA HIS A 127 9.33 27.58 27.95
C HIS A 127 10.60 27.37 27.10
N LYS A 128 10.71 26.29 26.32
CA LYS A 128 11.86 26.07 25.44
C LYS A 128 11.85 27.07 24.29
N ASN A 129 12.94 27.83 24.14
CA ASN A 129 13.11 28.78 23.04
C ASN A 129 13.41 28.04 21.73
N LEU A 130 12.37 27.77 20.94
CA LEU A 130 12.53 27.13 19.63
C LEU A 130 12.88 28.16 18.55
N LYS A 131 13.93 27.89 17.76
CA LYS A 131 14.23 28.68 16.56
C LYS A 131 13.10 28.52 15.55
N LEU A 132 12.35 29.60 15.28
CA LEU A 132 11.20 29.59 14.34
C LEU A 132 11.54 29.06 12.94
N SER A 133 12.79 29.17 12.49
CA SER A 133 13.24 28.65 11.20
C SER A 133 13.08 27.14 11.08
N LEU A 134 13.26 26.39 12.19
CA LEU A 134 13.14 24.92 12.22
C LEU A 134 11.71 24.42 11.99
N LEU A 135 10.72 25.29 12.15
CA LEU A 135 9.32 24.95 11.92
C LEU A 135 8.87 25.13 10.48
N THR A 136 9.73 25.63 9.58
CA THR A 136 9.35 25.90 8.19
C THR A 136 8.89 24.62 7.49
N ASP A 137 9.71 23.57 7.50
CA ASP A 137 9.39 22.31 6.82
C ASP A 137 8.28 21.51 7.51
N PRO A 138 8.26 21.39 8.85
CA PRO A 138 7.13 20.80 9.55
C PRO A 138 5.78 21.50 9.26
N LEU A 139 5.77 22.84 9.18
CA LEU A 139 4.55 23.60 8.84
C LEU A 139 4.20 23.53 7.35
N ASN A 140 5.18 23.39 6.45
CA ASN A 140 4.94 23.10 5.05
C ASN A 140 4.21 21.77 4.90
N HIS A 141 4.66 20.73 5.61
CA HIS A 141 4.00 19.43 5.62
C HIS A 141 2.56 19.53 6.14
N LEU A 142 2.33 20.21 7.27
CA LEU A 142 0.97 20.44 7.76
C LEU A 142 0.11 21.17 6.72
N THR A 143 0.65 22.20 6.05
CA THR A 143 -0.06 22.94 5.00
C THR A 143 -0.50 22.00 3.86
N GLN A 144 0.36 21.08 3.44
CA GLN A 144 0.03 20.08 2.42
C GLN A 144 -1.07 19.12 2.89
N THR A 145 -1.00 18.64 4.14
CA THR A 145 -2.05 17.80 4.74
C THR A 145 -3.40 18.51 4.76
N LEU A 146 -3.42 19.77 5.22
CA LEU A 146 -4.66 20.56 5.28
C LEU A 146 -5.21 20.81 3.87
N PHE A 147 -4.34 21.09 2.90
CA PHE A 147 -4.71 21.27 1.50
C PHE A 147 -5.32 19.99 0.90
N GLN A 148 -4.74 18.82 1.17
CA GLN A 148 -5.27 17.54 0.70
C GLN A 148 -6.72 17.32 1.18
N ILE A 149 -7.02 17.71 2.42
CA ILE A 149 -8.37 17.58 3.01
C ILE A 149 -9.33 18.62 2.43
N SER A 150 -8.88 19.86 2.19
CA SER A 150 -9.78 20.99 1.91
C SER A 150 -9.91 21.40 0.44
N HIS A 151 -9.01 20.97 -0.45
CA HIS A 151 -8.90 21.55 -1.80
C HIS A 151 -10.20 21.42 -2.61
N LYS A 152 -10.93 20.29 -2.52
CA LYS A 152 -12.21 20.10 -3.22
C LYS A 152 -13.25 21.13 -2.80
N THR A 153 -13.35 21.39 -1.49
CA THR A 153 -14.25 22.40 -0.92
C THR A 153 -13.84 23.80 -1.35
N LEU A 154 -12.56 24.15 -1.26
CA LEU A 154 -12.09 25.49 -1.61
C LEU A 154 -12.25 25.79 -3.11
N ILE A 155 -12.09 24.78 -3.97
CA ILE A 155 -12.36 24.90 -5.41
C ILE A 155 -13.85 25.07 -5.68
N LEU A 156 -14.72 24.34 -4.98
CA LEU A 156 -16.17 24.51 -5.07
C LEU A 156 -16.58 25.94 -4.67
N GLU A 157 -16.06 26.44 -3.55
CA GLU A 157 -16.39 27.77 -3.01
C GLU A 157 -15.86 28.91 -3.88
N LEU A 158 -14.68 28.73 -4.49
CA LEU A 158 -14.19 29.63 -5.53
C LEU A 158 -15.19 29.71 -6.71
N ASN A 159 -15.70 28.55 -7.14
CA ASN A 159 -16.69 28.49 -8.21
C ASN A 159 -18.03 29.12 -7.79
N VAL A 160 -18.49 28.92 -6.54
CA VAL A 160 -19.69 29.56 -5.97
C VAL A 160 -19.53 31.08 -5.97
N ALA A 161 -18.39 31.60 -5.50
CA ALA A 161 -18.09 33.02 -5.50
C ALA A 161 -18.08 33.60 -6.92
N ARG A 162 -17.52 32.85 -7.90
CA ARG A 162 -17.52 33.23 -9.31
C ARG A 162 -18.93 33.32 -9.89
N VAL A 163 -19.75 32.28 -9.75
CA VAL A 163 -21.11 32.26 -10.34
C VAL A 163 -22.07 33.19 -9.62
N SER A 164 -21.79 33.54 -8.36
CA SER A 164 -22.55 34.51 -7.56
C SER A 164 -22.08 35.96 -7.75
N ASN A 165 -21.15 36.23 -8.67
CA ASN A 165 -20.57 37.55 -8.95
C ASN A 165 -19.96 38.23 -7.70
N GLN A 166 -19.35 37.46 -6.81
CA GLN A 166 -18.67 37.96 -5.61
C GLN A 166 -17.18 38.26 -5.85
N LEU A 167 -16.63 37.85 -6.99
CA LEU A 167 -15.23 38.09 -7.37
C LEU A 167 -15.06 39.44 -8.07
N GLN A 168 -13.88 40.05 -7.91
CA GLN A 168 -13.49 41.28 -8.61
C GLN A 168 -12.24 41.02 -9.47
N GLY A 169 -12.19 41.68 -10.63
CA GLY A 169 -11.12 41.54 -11.62
C GLY A 169 -11.65 41.55 -13.04
N GLU A 170 -10.82 42.00 -13.99
CA GLU A 170 -11.11 41.93 -15.43
C GLU A 170 -10.69 40.57 -16.01
N THR A 171 -9.78 39.86 -15.34
CA THR A 171 -9.27 38.53 -15.76
C THR A 171 -9.59 37.45 -14.73
N SER A 172 -9.52 36.18 -15.17
CA SER A 172 -9.76 35.03 -14.29
C SER A 172 -8.70 34.90 -13.18
N GLU A 173 -7.47 35.32 -13.45
CA GLU A 173 -6.35 35.36 -12.50
C GLU A 173 -6.56 36.44 -11.43
N GLU A 174 -7.08 37.60 -11.83
CA GLU A 174 -7.47 38.66 -10.89
C GLU A 174 -8.64 38.22 -10.01
N GLY A 175 -9.65 37.53 -10.58
CA GLY A 175 -10.75 36.94 -9.82
C GLY A 175 -10.27 35.94 -8.76
N TYR A 176 -9.34 35.05 -9.12
CA TYR A 176 -8.70 34.14 -8.15
C TYR A 176 -7.91 34.91 -7.09
N THR A 177 -7.14 35.92 -7.49
CA THR A 177 -6.35 36.74 -6.57
C THR A 177 -7.26 37.45 -5.58
N TYR A 178 -8.40 37.99 -6.02
CA TYR A 178 -9.40 38.58 -5.12
C TYR A 178 -9.95 37.55 -4.13
N TYR A 179 -10.31 36.35 -4.59
CA TYR A 179 -10.75 35.28 -3.71
C TYR A 179 -9.68 34.93 -2.66
N ALA A 180 -8.45 34.66 -3.11
CA ALA A 180 -7.37 34.18 -2.27
C ALA A 180 -6.81 35.24 -1.31
N GLU A 181 -6.72 36.51 -1.75
CA GLU A 181 -6.05 37.59 -1.01
C GLU A 181 -7.00 38.57 -0.34
N THR A 182 -8.30 38.54 -0.66
CA THR A 182 -9.34 39.38 -0.04
C THR A 182 -10.35 38.52 0.72
N LEU A 183 -11.12 37.65 0.05
CA LEU A 183 -12.19 36.88 0.70
C LEU A 183 -11.65 35.90 1.74
N LEU A 184 -10.59 35.16 1.42
CA LEU A 184 -9.94 34.24 2.39
C LEU A 184 -9.11 34.95 3.48
N LYS A 185 -9.14 36.28 3.55
CA LYS A 185 -8.63 37.06 4.70
C LYS A 185 -9.75 37.71 5.52
N ASP A 186 -10.96 37.75 4.97
CA ASP A 186 -12.10 38.33 5.65
C ASP A 186 -12.62 37.37 6.73
N ASN A 187 -12.78 37.87 7.96
CA ASN A 187 -13.15 37.02 9.10
C ASN A 187 -14.60 36.54 9.01
N GLU A 188 -15.51 37.34 8.44
CA GLU A 188 -16.91 36.97 8.31
C GLU A 188 -17.07 35.89 7.25
N TYR A 189 -16.43 36.07 6.09
CA TYR A 189 -16.39 35.06 5.03
C TYR A 189 -15.81 33.73 5.52
N LEU A 190 -14.66 33.76 6.20
CA LEU A 190 -14.05 32.55 6.75
C LEU A 190 -14.95 31.88 7.80
N ASN A 191 -15.59 32.64 8.69
CA ASN A 191 -16.51 32.07 9.68
C ASN A 191 -17.69 31.38 8.99
N ASN A 192 -18.30 31.99 7.97
CA ASN A 192 -19.39 31.37 7.21
C ASN A 192 -18.94 30.09 6.53
N LEU A 193 -17.73 30.08 5.95
CA LEU A 193 -17.13 28.89 5.35
C LEU A 193 -16.90 27.78 6.40
N TYR A 194 -16.43 28.13 7.59
CA TYR A 194 -16.21 27.16 8.68
C TYR A 194 -17.52 26.58 9.21
N THR A 195 -18.59 27.38 9.30
CA THR A 195 -19.91 26.91 9.75
C THR A 195 -20.66 26.11 8.70
N GLU A 196 -20.42 26.37 7.41
CA GLU A 196 -20.97 25.60 6.30
C GLU A 196 -20.34 24.19 6.22
N TYR A 197 -19.05 24.06 6.54
CA TYR A 197 -18.31 22.79 6.47
C TYR A 197 -17.75 22.34 7.84
N PRO A 198 -18.62 22.05 8.83
CA PRO A 198 -18.19 21.73 10.19
C PRO A 198 -17.35 20.43 10.26
N ALA A 199 -17.62 19.44 9.40
CA ALA A 199 -16.83 18.21 9.36
C ALA A 199 -15.41 18.44 8.81
N LEU A 200 -15.26 19.35 7.84
CA LEU A 200 -13.94 19.81 7.37
C LEU A 200 -13.16 20.46 8.51
N VAL A 201 -13.80 21.36 9.27
CA VAL A 201 -13.16 22.05 10.40
C VAL A 201 -12.71 21.06 11.46
N ARG A 202 -13.53 20.06 11.81
CA ARG A 202 -13.14 19.00 12.75
C ARG A 202 -11.91 18.23 12.26
N LEU A 203 -11.88 17.82 10.99
CA LEU A 203 -10.74 17.10 10.42
C LEU A 203 -9.46 17.94 10.49
N ILE A 204 -9.52 19.21 10.07
CA ILE A 204 -8.39 20.13 10.10
C ILE A 204 -7.88 20.33 11.54
N LEU A 205 -8.78 20.60 12.50
CA LEU A 205 -8.40 20.80 13.90
C LEU A 205 -7.79 19.54 14.51
N THR A 206 -8.32 18.37 14.17
CA THR A 206 -7.75 17.08 14.60
C THR A 206 -6.31 16.94 14.08
N LYS A 207 -6.07 17.21 12.78
CA LYS A 207 -4.71 17.17 12.21
C LYS A 207 -3.77 18.20 12.82
N VAL A 208 -4.28 19.38 13.19
CA VAL A 208 -3.52 20.41 13.92
C VAL A 208 -3.04 19.90 15.28
N GLY A 209 -3.93 19.27 16.07
CA GLY A 209 -3.59 18.69 17.37
C GLY A 209 -2.58 17.55 17.26
N TYR A 210 -2.80 16.64 16.30
CA TYR A 210 -1.90 15.52 16.01
C TYR A 210 -0.51 16.00 15.60
N TRP A 211 -0.44 16.97 14.68
CA TRP A 211 0.82 17.57 14.26
C TRP A 211 1.58 18.20 15.43
N ALA A 212 0.89 18.99 16.27
CA ALA A 212 1.51 19.68 17.39
C ALA A 212 2.08 18.68 18.42
N THR A 213 1.35 17.61 18.68
CA THR A 213 1.79 16.52 19.56
C THR A 213 3.00 15.80 18.97
N HIS A 214 2.93 15.39 17.70
CA HIS A 214 3.99 14.63 17.05
C HIS A 214 5.29 15.42 16.92
N VAL A 215 5.23 16.68 16.49
CA VAL A 215 6.41 17.56 16.42
C VAL A 215 6.97 17.84 17.82
N GLY A 216 6.10 18.02 18.81
CA GLY A 216 6.52 18.18 20.20
C GLY A 216 7.25 16.95 20.76
N GLU A 217 6.75 15.74 20.45
CA GLU A 217 7.41 14.47 20.79
C GLU A 217 8.80 14.38 20.13
N ILE A 218 8.94 14.75 18.85
CA ILE A 218 10.23 14.71 18.15
C ILE A 218 11.27 15.58 18.87
N PHE A 219 10.97 16.86 19.11
CA PHE A 219 11.92 17.76 19.78
C PHE A 219 12.28 17.27 21.18
N THR A 220 11.30 16.80 21.95
CA THR A 220 11.52 16.28 23.29
C THR A 220 12.44 15.06 23.27
N ARG A 221 12.19 14.12 22.35
CA ARG A 221 12.99 12.89 22.22
C ARG A 221 14.39 13.15 21.66
N VAL A 222 14.56 14.11 20.74
CA VAL A 222 15.91 14.52 20.29
C VAL A 222 16.72 15.03 21.47
N ASP A 223 16.14 15.90 22.30
CA ASP A 223 16.82 16.44 23.48
C ASP A 223 17.16 15.34 24.50
N GLU A 224 16.22 14.44 24.78
CA GLU A 224 16.39 13.34 25.75
C GLU A 224 17.43 12.31 25.28
N ASP A 225 17.49 12.00 23.99
CA ASP A 225 18.34 10.95 23.44
C ASP A 225 19.66 11.45 22.84
N ARG A 226 19.94 12.77 22.89
CA ARG A 226 21.07 13.41 22.17
C ARG A 226 22.41 12.69 22.37
N GLU A 227 22.72 12.25 23.58
CA GLU A 227 23.95 11.52 23.89
C GLU A 227 24.03 10.18 23.16
N SER A 228 22.96 9.37 23.21
CA SER A 228 22.87 8.11 22.46
C SER A 228 22.95 8.34 20.95
N LEU A 229 22.29 9.37 20.43
CA LEU A 229 22.34 9.73 19.01
C LEU A 229 23.78 10.03 18.55
N THR A 230 24.51 10.84 19.32
CA THR A 230 25.91 11.17 19.04
C THR A 230 26.79 9.93 19.10
N ASN A 231 26.70 9.14 20.18
CA ASN A 231 27.60 8.01 20.41
C ASN A 231 27.36 6.86 19.43
N GLU A 232 26.10 6.50 19.21
CA GLU A 232 25.75 5.27 18.48
C GLU A 232 25.55 5.54 16.99
N LEU A 233 24.83 6.60 16.62
CA LEU A 233 24.46 6.89 15.22
C LEU A 233 25.40 7.88 14.53
N ASN A 234 26.15 8.71 15.27
CA ASN A 234 27.12 9.66 14.70
C ASN A 234 28.58 9.35 15.05
N ASN A 235 28.89 8.09 15.39
CA ASN A 235 30.27 7.62 15.65
C ASN A 235 31.01 8.41 16.75
N GLY A 236 30.28 8.94 17.74
CA GLY A 236 30.85 9.76 18.83
C GLY A 236 31.18 11.20 18.43
N CYS A 237 30.93 11.60 17.18
CA CYS A 237 31.07 12.99 16.74
C CYS A 237 29.85 13.81 17.18
N ASP A 238 30.07 14.98 17.76
CA ASP A 238 28.96 15.88 18.12
C ASP A 238 28.11 16.20 16.88
N LEU A 239 26.79 16.08 17.02
CA LEU A 239 25.84 16.31 15.94
C LEU A 239 25.73 17.81 15.60
N GLY A 240 26.06 18.69 16.54
CA GLY A 240 25.77 20.11 16.43
C GLY A 240 24.28 20.42 16.61
N GLU A 241 23.84 21.59 16.14
CA GLU A 241 22.45 22.01 16.24
C GLU A 241 21.57 21.32 15.17
N ILE A 242 20.26 21.20 15.45
CA ILE A 242 19.29 20.80 14.42
C ILE A 242 19.23 21.91 13.37
N THR A 243 19.33 21.53 12.10
CA THR A 243 19.22 22.44 10.94
C THR A 243 17.88 22.28 10.22
N ASN A 244 17.31 21.07 10.20
CA ASN A 244 16.02 20.80 9.58
C ASN A 244 15.29 19.58 10.18
N ILE A 245 13.96 19.57 10.05
CA ILE A 245 13.10 18.42 10.36
C ILE A 245 12.19 18.17 9.16
N GLY A 246 12.51 17.13 8.38
CA GLY A 246 11.68 16.66 7.28
C GLY A 246 10.60 15.72 7.78
N LEU A 247 9.33 16.06 7.52
CA LEU A 247 8.17 15.19 7.78
C LEU A 247 7.58 14.66 6.45
N GLY A 248 6.68 13.69 6.54
CA GLY A 248 5.98 13.12 5.38
C GLY A 248 6.77 12.05 4.64
N LEU A 249 7.66 11.33 5.34
CA LEU A 249 8.43 10.21 4.81
C LEU A 249 7.66 8.89 4.94
N GLY A 250 6.49 8.82 4.32
CA GLY A 250 5.56 7.69 4.41
C GLY A 250 4.18 8.09 4.95
N ASP A 251 3.30 7.10 5.12
CA ASP A 251 1.94 7.29 5.60
C ASP A 251 1.91 7.68 7.09
N ALA A 252 0.93 8.52 7.44
CA ALA A 252 0.67 8.88 8.82
C ALA A 252 -0.32 7.89 9.46
N HIS A 253 0.03 7.43 10.67
CA HIS A 253 -0.73 6.46 11.45
C HIS A 253 -0.84 6.92 12.91
N GLN A 254 -1.67 6.24 13.72
CA GLN A 254 -1.67 6.37 15.17
C GLN A 254 -1.72 7.83 15.68
N LYS A 255 -2.70 8.59 15.20
CA LYS A 255 -2.88 10.02 15.49
C LYS A 255 -1.85 10.90 14.80
N GLY A 256 -1.72 10.72 13.49
CA GLY A 256 -0.88 11.56 12.61
C GLY A 256 0.64 11.41 12.80
N LYS A 257 1.10 10.34 13.44
CA LYS A 257 2.53 10.04 13.60
C LYS A 257 3.10 9.49 12.30
N GLY A 258 4.25 10.02 11.89
CA GLY A 258 4.98 9.55 10.72
C GLY A 258 6.49 9.54 10.96
N VAL A 259 7.23 8.93 10.03
CA VAL A 259 8.70 8.95 10.05
C VAL A 259 9.20 10.38 9.80
N ALA A 260 10.25 10.79 10.51
CA ALA A 260 10.87 12.10 10.36
C ALA A 260 12.37 11.98 10.09
N LEU A 261 12.90 12.81 9.19
CA LEU A 261 14.34 12.99 8.99
C LEU A 261 14.81 14.20 9.79
N ILE A 262 15.70 13.98 10.74
CA ILE A 262 16.33 15.04 11.52
C ILE A 262 17.70 15.32 10.94
N GLU A 263 17.87 16.53 10.42
CA GLU A 263 19.15 17.00 9.92
C GLU A 263 19.81 17.87 10.97
N PHE A 264 21.07 17.57 11.27
CA PHE A 264 21.93 18.33 12.14
C PHE A 264 23.03 19.01 11.33
N GLU A 265 23.81 19.90 11.95
CA GLU A 265 24.99 20.50 11.30
C GLU A 265 26.02 19.45 10.88
N HIS A 266 26.11 18.33 11.61
CA HIS A 266 27.14 17.30 11.44
C HIS A 266 26.57 15.87 11.37
N GLY A 267 25.36 15.69 10.85
CA GLY A 267 24.78 14.35 10.68
C GLY A 267 23.31 14.37 10.27
N LYS A 268 22.80 13.19 9.90
CA LYS A 268 21.37 12.96 9.61
C LYS A 268 20.92 11.69 10.30
N ILE A 269 19.73 11.73 10.89
CA ILE A 269 19.16 10.61 11.64
C ILE A 269 17.68 10.47 11.30
N VAL A 270 17.21 9.23 11.18
CA VAL A 270 15.80 8.92 10.95
C VAL A 270 15.12 8.63 12.28
N TYR A 271 14.06 9.37 12.58
CA TYR A 271 13.17 9.14 13.70
C TYR A 271 11.96 8.32 13.25
N LYS A 272 11.67 7.23 13.97
CA LYS A 272 10.50 6.39 13.73
C LYS A 272 9.62 6.38 14.98
N PRO A 273 8.36 6.84 14.93
CA PRO A 273 7.49 6.97 16.10
C PRO A 273 6.83 5.64 16.53
N ARG A 274 7.57 4.53 16.41
CA ARG A 274 7.17 3.17 16.73
C ARG A 274 8.31 2.37 17.34
N SER A 275 8.03 1.27 18.02
CA SER A 275 9.09 0.37 18.49
C SER A 275 9.95 -0.12 17.31
N LEU A 276 11.28 -0.13 17.52
CA LEU A 276 12.25 -0.68 16.58
C LEU A 276 12.75 -2.07 17.00
N ALA A 277 12.00 -2.77 17.86
CA ALA A 277 12.34 -4.12 18.28
C ALA A 277 12.55 -5.05 17.08
N ILE A 278 11.67 -4.96 16.08
CA ILE A 278 11.75 -5.76 14.85
C ILE A 278 12.99 -5.42 14.02
N ASP A 279 13.30 -4.13 13.83
CA ASP A 279 14.51 -3.67 13.12
C ASP A 279 15.76 -4.14 13.88
N THR A 280 15.81 -3.99 15.21
CA THR A 280 16.94 -4.42 16.02
C THR A 280 17.14 -5.94 15.98
N ARG A 281 16.07 -6.75 16.05
CA ARG A 281 16.21 -8.21 15.92
C ARG A 281 16.65 -8.60 14.51
N TYR A 282 16.14 -7.94 13.49
CA TYR A 282 16.57 -8.15 12.11
C TYR A 282 18.05 -7.80 11.91
N GLN A 283 18.53 -6.66 12.42
CA GLN A 283 19.95 -6.28 12.32
C GLN A 283 20.87 -7.29 13.02
N ARG A 284 20.45 -7.82 14.18
CA ARG A 284 21.21 -8.88 14.84
C ARG A 284 21.19 -10.19 14.03
N LEU A 285 20.09 -10.52 13.36
CA LEU A 285 19.98 -11.69 12.49
C LEU A 285 20.93 -11.55 11.30
N VAL A 286 20.94 -10.39 10.66
CA VAL A 286 21.87 -10.04 9.58
C VAL A 286 23.31 -10.19 10.03
N HIS A 287 23.67 -9.61 11.18
CA HIS A 287 25.00 -9.74 11.76
C HIS A 287 25.39 -11.22 12.00
N TRP A 288 24.45 -12.01 12.53
CA TRP A 288 24.68 -13.43 12.74
C TRP A 288 24.90 -14.19 11.43
N LEU A 289 24.12 -13.92 10.38
CA LEU A 289 24.28 -14.53 9.05
C LEU A 289 25.65 -14.20 8.43
N ASN A 290 26.09 -12.93 8.53
CA ASN A 290 27.41 -12.50 8.08
C ASN A 290 28.53 -13.29 8.80
N LEU A 291 28.44 -13.42 10.14
CA LEU A 291 29.40 -14.22 10.92
C LEU A 291 29.41 -15.70 10.54
N GLN A 292 28.29 -16.24 10.06
CA GLN A 292 28.21 -17.62 9.59
C GLN A 292 28.70 -17.79 8.14
N ASN A 293 29.03 -16.71 7.42
CA ASN A 293 29.28 -16.71 5.98
C ASN A 293 28.13 -17.38 5.22
N ALA A 294 26.89 -17.01 5.55
CA ALA A 294 25.70 -17.60 4.94
C ALA A 294 25.56 -17.28 3.44
N THR A 295 26.24 -16.23 2.97
CA THR A 295 26.30 -15.77 1.59
C THR A 295 27.74 -15.43 1.19
N THR A 296 28.03 -15.41 -0.11
CA THR A 296 29.36 -15.01 -0.62
C THR A 296 29.72 -13.56 -0.27
N TYR A 297 28.73 -12.68 -0.19
CA TYR A 297 28.92 -11.27 0.19
C TYR A 297 28.06 -10.92 1.40
N ASP A 298 28.65 -10.20 2.34
CA ASP A 298 27.96 -9.73 3.54
C ASP A 298 26.81 -8.79 3.20
N PHE A 299 25.73 -8.92 3.98
CA PHE A 299 24.65 -7.95 4.04
C PHE A 299 25.08 -6.68 4.76
N TYR A 300 24.39 -5.58 4.49
CA TYR A 300 24.62 -4.33 5.20
C TYR A 300 24.02 -4.35 6.61
N GLU A 301 24.83 -4.04 7.61
CA GLU A 301 24.41 -3.86 9.01
C GLU A 301 24.24 -2.36 9.28
N PHE A 302 23.00 -1.87 9.38
CA PHE A 302 22.72 -0.48 9.71
C PHE A 302 22.37 -0.32 11.18
N LYS A 303 22.69 0.86 11.74
CA LYS A 303 22.54 1.10 13.17
C LYS A 303 21.13 1.53 13.56
N VAL A 304 20.66 1.00 14.68
CA VAL A 304 19.32 1.25 15.23
C VAL A 304 19.41 1.43 16.74
N ILE A 305 18.72 2.43 17.26
CA ILE A 305 18.48 2.63 18.69
C ILE A 305 17.01 2.33 18.99
N GLU A 306 16.78 1.19 19.63
CA GLU A 306 15.46 0.77 20.11
C GLU A 306 15.08 1.53 21.39
N LYS A 307 13.92 2.18 21.39
CA LYS A 307 13.25 2.68 22.59
C LYS A 307 11.89 1.97 22.71
N ARG A 308 11.17 2.21 23.82
CA ARG A 308 9.96 1.45 24.15
C ARG A 308 8.87 1.55 23.08
N ASN A 309 8.57 2.76 22.62
CA ASN A 309 7.47 3.06 21.69
C ASN A 309 7.89 3.97 20.53
N TYR A 310 9.20 4.13 20.33
CA TYR A 310 9.81 4.87 19.22
C TYR A 310 11.23 4.33 19.02
N GLY A 311 11.96 4.87 18.05
CA GLY A 311 13.39 4.68 17.98
C GLY A 311 14.03 5.52 16.89
N TRP A 312 15.34 5.32 16.76
CA TRP A 312 16.19 6.05 15.83
C TRP A 312 16.93 5.08 14.93
N ALA A 313 17.05 5.42 13.65
CA ALA A 313 17.80 4.64 12.69
C ALA A 313 18.84 5.52 11.99
N GLU A 314 19.93 4.89 11.59
CA GLU A 314 20.92 5.47 10.68
C GLU A 314 20.25 5.99 9.40
N PHE A 315 20.70 7.15 8.92
CA PHE A 315 20.25 7.66 7.63
C PHE A 315 21.03 7.00 6.50
N ILE A 316 20.34 6.23 5.67
CA ILE A 316 20.90 5.59 4.48
C ILE A 316 20.71 6.48 3.26
N SER A 317 21.82 6.93 2.66
CA SER A 317 21.77 7.73 1.44
C SER A 317 21.69 6.85 0.18
N TYR A 318 21.05 7.35 -0.86
CA TYR A 318 21.20 6.74 -2.19
C TYR A 318 22.61 6.97 -2.74
N SER A 319 23.21 5.95 -3.35
CA SER A 319 24.47 6.05 -4.06
C SER A 319 24.57 5.03 -5.21
N ASP A 320 25.13 5.47 -6.34
CA ASP A 320 25.34 4.63 -7.54
C ASP A 320 26.45 3.58 -7.37
N CYS A 321 26.44 2.61 -8.29
CA CYS A 321 27.54 1.67 -8.52
C CYS A 321 28.56 2.26 -9.51
N TYR A 322 29.85 2.23 -9.15
CA TYR A 322 30.92 2.82 -9.98
C TYR A 322 31.66 1.80 -10.85
N SER A 323 31.41 0.50 -10.70
CA SER A 323 31.99 -0.56 -11.52
C SER A 323 30.98 -1.69 -11.77
N LEU A 324 31.25 -2.50 -12.81
CA LEU A 324 30.42 -3.66 -13.13
C LEU A 324 30.43 -4.68 -11.99
N GLU A 325 31.59 -4.89 -11.38
CA GLU A 325 31.77 -5.84 -10.28
C GLU A 325 30.97 -5.40 -9.03
N ALA A 326 30.92 -4.10 -8.75
CA ALA A 326 30.09 -3.56 -7.66
C ALA A 326 28.60 -3.80 -7.92
N LEU A 327 28.18 -3.65 -9.17
CA LEU A 327 26.79 -3.89 -9.59
C LEU A 327 26.42 -5.38 -9.56
N GLN A 328 27.33 -6.27 -9.97
CA GLN A 328 27.13 -7.71 -9.81
C GLN A 328 26.99 -8.10 -8.33
N ARG A 329 27.85 -7.55 -7.46
CA ARG A 329 27.73 -7.75 -6.00
C ARG A 329 26.40 -7.24 -5.45
N PHE A 330 25.90 -6.10 -5.95
CA PHE A 330 24.58 -5.59 -5.58
C PHE A 330 23.48 -6.61 -5.86
N TYR A 331 23.45 -7.20 -7.06
CA TYR A 331 22.40 -8.16 -7.43
C TYR A 331 22.56 -9.52 -6.76
N VAL A 332 23.78 -9.98 -6.45
CA VAL A 332 23.99 -11.15 -5.59
C VAL A 332 23.45 -10.87 -4.18
N ARG A 333 23.76 -9.71 -3.59
CA ARG A 333 23.19 -9.34 -2.27
C ARG A 333 21.66 -9.22 -2.31
N MET A 334 21.09 -8.72 -3.41
CA MET A 334 19.65 -8.65 -3.61
C MET A 334 19.01 -10.05 -3.59
N GLY A 335 19.64 -11.02 -4.25
CA GLY A 335 19.23 -12.42 -4.20
C GLY A 335 19.21 -12.98 -2.78
N GLY A 336 20.31 -12.77 -2.04
CA GLY A 336 20.40 -13.22 -0.65
C GLY A 336 19.36 -12.55 0.27
N LEU A 337 19.11 -11.26 0.06
CA LEU A 337 18.09 -10.51 0.80
C LEU A 337 16.69 -11.06 0.49
N LEU A 338 16.41 -11.37 -0.77
CA LEU A 338 15.13 -11.95 -1.18
C LEU A 338 14.88 -13.32 -0.53
N ALA A 339 15.92 -14.15 -0.39
CA ALA A 339 15.81 -15.43 0.33
C ALA A 339 15.51 -15.23 1.82
N LEU A 340 16.20 -14.29 2.47
CA LEU A 340 15.96 -13.95 3.87
C LEU A 340 14.52 -13.46 4.10
N LEU A 341 14.06 -12.53 3.27
CA LEU A 341 12.70 -11.99 3.34
C LEU A 341 11.63 -13.07 3.05
N TYR A 342 11.89 -13.98 2.13
CA TYR A 342 11.02 -15.13 1.86
C TYR A 342 10.85 -16.04 3.08
N VAL A 343 11.95 -16.35 3.78
CA VAL A 343 11.91 -17.20 4.99
C VAL A 343 11.14 -16.52 6.11
N LEU A 344 11.28 -15.20 6.25
CA LEU A 344 10.62 -14.40 7.29
C LEU A 344 9.17 -14.03 6.96
N ASP A 345 8.57 -14.55 5.88
CA ASP A 345 7.22 -14.19 5.43
C ASP A 345 7.03 -12.65 5.31
N ALA A 346 8.02 -11.98 4.75
CA ALA A 346 8.05 -10.54 4.55
C ALA A 346 7.16 -10.11 3.38
N VAL A 347 6.51 -8.94 3.50
CA VAL A 347 5.72 -8.33 2.42
C VAL A 347 6.00 -6.82 2.31
N ASP A 348 5.53 -6.18 1.25
CA ASP A 348 5.50 -4.71 1.10
C ASP A 348 6.86 -3.99 0.93
N PHE A 349 7.87 -4.67 0.38
CA PHE A 349 9.18 -4.08 0.01
C PHE A 349 9.17 -3.52 -1.42
N HIS A 350 8.24 -2.58 -1.67
CA HIS A 350 8.15 -1.84 -2.93
C HIS A 350 9.26 -0.77 -3.07
N TYR A 351 9.30 -0.07 -4.22
CA TYR A 351 10.36 0.88 -4.59
C TYR A 351 10.66 2.00 -3.57
N GLU A 352 9.77 2.29 -2.62
CA GLU A 352 9.96 3.32 -1.58
C GLU A 352 10.69 2.76 -0.34
N ASN A 353 10.59 1.45 -0.12
CA ASN A 353 11.10 0.77 1.09
C ASN A 353 12.47 0.10 0.88
N LEU A 354 13.09 0.35 -0.27
CA LEU A 354 14.41 -0.15 -0.63
C LEU A 354 15.30 1.01 -1.08
N ILE A 355 16.53 1.09 -0.54
CA ILE A 355 17.53 2.06 -0.99
C ILE A 355 18.73 1.32 -1.58
N ALA A 356 19.15 1.73 -2.78
CA ALA A 356 20.44 1.37 -3.34
C ALA A 356 21.53 2.26 -2.75
N HIS A 357 22.34 1.69 -1.86
CA HIS A 357 23.47 2.34 -1.23
C HIS A 357 24.77 1.72 -1.73
N HIS A 358 25.30 2.25 -2.84
CA HIS A 358 26.43 1.68 -3.56
C HIS A 358 26.10 0.25 -4.02
N GLU A 359 26.87 -0.73 -3.57
CA GLU A 359 26.69 -2.16 -3.86
C GLU A 359 25.79 -2.88 -2.85
N TYR A 360 25.05 -2.14 -2.00
CA TYR A 360 24.17 -2.69 -0.99
C TYR A 360 22.70 -2.33 -1.26
N PRO A 361 21.82 -3.32 -1.46
CA PRO A 361 20.38 -3.13 -1.38
C PRO A 361 19.93 -3.15 0.08
N ILE A 362 19.39 -2.04 0.57
CA ILE A 362 19.06 -1.89 1.99
C ILE A 362 17.54 -1.71 2.17
N PRO A 363 16.84 -2.67 2.82
CA PRO A 363 15.46 -2.46 3.24
C PRO A 363 15.41 -1.47 4.40
N ILE A 364 14.64 -0.40 4.25
CA ILE A 364 14.56 0.68 5.27
C ILE A 364 13.32 0.61 6.14
N ASP A 365 12.30 -0.14 5.73
CA ASP A 365 11.12 -0.42 6.55
C ASP A 365 10.90 -1.92 6.75
N LEU A 366 11.02 -2.36 7.99
CA LEU A 366 11.03 -3.76 8.40
C LEU A 366 9.81 -4.13 9.25
N GLU A 367 8.83 -3.23 9.37
CA GLU A 367 7.58 -3.53 10.08
C GLU A 367 6.80 -4.73 9.51
N PRO A 368 6.71 -4.96 8.18
CA PRO A 368 5.88 -6.02 7.62
C PRO A 368 6.60 -7.37 7.49
N LEU A 369 7.53 -7.69 8.40
CA LEU A 369 8.08 -9.05 8.53
C LEU A 369 7.09 -9.95 9.29
N PHE A 370 7.18 -11.27 9.12
CA PHE A 370 6.28 -12.24 9.76
C PHE A 370 4.80 -12.02 9.40
N HIS A 371 4.52 -11.63 8.16
CA HIS A 371 3.16 -11.29 7.73
C HIS A 371 2.28 -12.54 7.56
N GLN A 372 1.02 -12.43 7.97
CA GLN A 372 0.04 -13.52 7.92
C GLN A 372 -0.98 -13.35 6.77
N ALA A 373 -1.54 -14.46 6.28
CA ALA A 373 -2.59 -14.35 5.26
C ALA A 373 -3.82 -13.61 5.82
N VAL A 374 -4.42 -12.73 5.01
CA VAL A 374 -5.56 -11.88 5.42
C VAL A 374 -6.84 -12.68 5.72
N HIS A 375 -7.03 -13.81 5.04
CA HIS A 375 -8.20 -14.68 5.19
C HIS A 375 -7.78 -16.15 5.41
N PRO A 376 -7.21 -16.50 6.57
CA PRO A 376 -6.62 -17.82 6.79
C PRO A 376 -7.65 -18.97 6.75
N SER A 377 -8.94 -18.69 7.01
CA SER A 377 -9.98 -19.71 7.10
C SER A 377 -10.51 -20.23 5.76
N MET A 378 -10.13 -19.64 4.62
CA MET A 378 -10.49 -20.17 3.30
C MET A 378 -9.39 -21.12 2.82
N LYS A 379 -9.54 -22.42 3.10
CA LYS A 379 -8.63 -23.44 2.59
C LYS A 379 -8.78 -23.52 1.07
N ALA A 380 -7.68 -23.34 0.35
CA ALA A 380 -7.62 -23.59 -1.09
C ALA A 380 -7.92 -25.08 -1.36
N VAL A 381 -9.02 -25.34 -2.08
CA VAL A 381 -9.48 -26.71 -2.35
C VAL A 381 -9.07 -27.09 -3.77
N THR A 382 -9.41 -26.25 -4.75
CA THR A 382 -9.16 -26.47 -6.18
C THR A 382 -7.69 -26.26 -6.55
N ALA A 383 -7.28 -26.76 -7.72
CA ALA A 383 -5.90 -26.63 -8.17
C ALA A 383 -5.52 -25.16 -8.44
N VAL A 384 -6.46 -24.36 -8.95
CA VAL A 384 -6.29 -22.93 -9.20
C VAL A 384 -6.11 -22.16 -7.90
N GLU A 385 -6.96 -22.41 -6.89
CA GLU A 385 -6.83 -21.76 -5.58
C GLU A 385 -5.48 -22.11 -4.92
N LYS A 386 -5.05 -23.38 -5.03
CA LYS A 386 -3.74 -23.79 -4.52
C LYS A 386 -2.60 -23.12 -5.29
N ALA A 387 -2.70 -23.00 -6.60
CA ALA A 387 -1.71 -22.30 -7.42
C ALA A 387 -1.61 -20.81 -7.05
N SER A 388 -2.75 -20.15 -6.84
CA SER A 388 -2.79 -18.77 -6.31
C SER A 388 -2.12 -18.69 -4.94
N GLN A 389 -2.44 -19.63 -4.03
CA GLN A 389 -1.84 -19.67 -2.70
C GLN A 389 -0.32 -19.91 -2.74
N VAL A 390 0.18 -20.73 -3.68
CA VAL A 390 1.63 -20.91 -3.90
C VAL A 390 2.27 -19.59 -4.32
N LEU A 391 1.67 -18.84 -5.25
CA LEU A 391 2.17 -17.53 -5.68
C LEU A 391 2.12 -16.49 -4.56
N GLU A 392 1.01 -16.41 -3.83
CA GLU A 392 0.81 -15.50 -2.69
C GLU A 392 1.80 -15.76 -1.55
N ARG A 393 2.39 -16.96 -1.48
CA ARG A 393 3.37 -17.35 -0.45
C ARG A 393 4.80 -17.44 -0.97
N SER A 394 4.99 -17.20 -2.26
CA SER A 394 6.30 -17.24 -2.92
C SER A 394 7.09 -15.96 -2.67
N VAL A 395 8.33 -15.93 -3.15
CA VAL A 395 9.17 -14.72 -3.24
C VAL A 395 8.49 -13.50 -3.86
N LYS A 396 7.44 -13.69 -4.67
CA LYS A 396 6.60 -12.61 -5.23
C LYS A 396 5.95 -11.75 -4.13
N SER A 397 5.57 -12.35 -3.01
CA SER A 397 4.87 -11.67 -1.91
C SER A 397 5.71 -10.59 -1.22
N THR A 398 7.04 -10.68 -1.33
CA THR A 398 7.97 -9.69 -0.75
C THR A 398 7.77 -8.29 -1.33
N GLY A 399 7.26 -8.17 -2.56
CA GLY A 399 7.14 -6.88 -3.25
C GLY A 399 8.42 -6.41 -3.94
N ILE A 400 9.55 -7.13 -3.81
CA ILE A 400 10.82 -6.78 -4.45
C ILE A 400 10.79 -7.07 -5.96
N LEU A 401 10.22 -8.20 -6.36
CA LEU A 401 10.27 -8.66 -7.74
C LEU A 401 9.35 -7.84 -8.66
N PRO A 402 9.75 -7.57 -9.92
CA PRO A 402 8.95 -6.87 -10.92
C PRO A 402 7.51 -7.38 -11.02
N VAL A 403 6.55 -6.47 -10.91
CA VAL A 403 5.13 -6.75 -11.14
C VAL A 403 4.50 -5.56 -11.87
N GLN A 404 4.13 -5.77 -13.14
CA GLN A 404 3.45 -4.73 -13.91
C GLN A 404 1.97 -4.62 -13.52
N LEU A 405 1.62 -3.44 -13.01
CA LEU A 405 0.24 -3.04 -12.76
C LEU A 405 -0.34 -2.46 -14.05
N TYR A 406 -1.33 -3.17 -14.58
CA TYR A 406 -2.16 -2.77 -15.71
C TYR A 406 -3.61 -2.73 -15.25
N PHE A 407 -4.40 -1.82 -15.83
CA PHE A 407 -5.83 -1.70 -15.52
C PHE A 407 -6.66 -1.51 -16.80
N ALA A 408 -7.88 -2.05 -16.79
CA ALA A 408 -8.77 -2.14 -17.95
C ALA A 408 -9.18 -0.76 -18.50
N GLY A 409 -9.25 -0.64 -19.83
CA GLY A 409 -9.78 0.52 -20.54
C GLY A 409 -8.75 1.48 -21.15
N ASN A 410 -7.46 1.14 -21.12
CA ASN A 410 -6.45 1.84 -21.91
C ASN A 410 -5.36 0.86 -22.40
N ASP A 411 -5.47 0.44 -23.66
CA ASP A 411 -4.59 -0.58 -24.23
C ASP A 411 -3.23 -0.02 -24.66
N GLU A 412 -3.08 1.30 -24.76
CA GLU A 412 -1.80 1.95 -25.13
C GLU A 412 -0.78 2.08 -23.97
N ASN A 413 -1.14 1.72 -22.73
CA ASN A 413 -0.32 2.00 -21.55
C ASN A 413 0.57 0.81 -21.15
N LYS A 414 1.89 1.03 -21.07
CA LYS A 414 2.94 0.02 -20.78
C LYS A 414 2.94 -0.54 -19.34
N GLY A 415 1.86 -0.36 -18.59
CA GLY A 415 1.82 -0.69 -17.16
C GLY A 415 2.80 0.14 -16.31
N VAL A 416 2.68 0.02 -14.99
CA VAL A 416 3.63 0.62 -14.04
C VAL A 416 4.14 -0.46 -13.10
N ASP A 417 5.46 -0.52 -12.93
CA ASP A 417 6.11 -1.44 -12.01
C ASP A 417 6.50 -0.70 -10.74
N LEU A 418 5.76 -0.98 -9.67
CA LEU A 418 5.96 -0.42 -8.33
C LEU A 418 6.70 -1.41 -7.41
N SER A 419 7.38 -2.42 -7.94
CA SER A 419 8.16 -3.34 -7.11
C SER A 419 9.48 -2.71 -6.63
N GLY A 420 10.13 -3.34 -5.64
CA GLY A 420 11.45 -2.92 -5.15
C GLY A 420 12.53 -2.87 -6.24
N LEU A 421 12.45 -3.72 -7.26
CA LEU A 421 13.34 -3.71 -8.44
C LEU A 421 12.71 -3.01 -9.67
N GLY A 422 11.51 -2.47 -9.51
CA GLY A 422 10.75 -1.70 -10.51
C GLY A 422 11.13 -0.22 -10.53
N GLY A 423 10.28 0.62 -11.13
CA GLY A 423 10.46 2.08 -11.11
C GLY A 423 11.59 2.62 -12.02
N LYS A 424 11.79 2.04 -13.20
CA LYS A 424 12.70 2.61 -14.23
C LYS A 424 12.08 3.87 -14.86
N ASP A 425 12.88 4.93 -14.97
CA ASP A 425 12.55 6.21 -15.62
C ASP A 425 11.25 6.90 -15.16
N LYS A 426 10.88 8.04 -15.79
CA LYS A 426 9.58 8.68 -15.55
C LYS A 426 8.46 7.78 -16.09
N GLN A 427 7.70 7.19 -15.18
CA GLN A 427 6.55 6.35 -15.52
C GLN A 427 5.27 7.19 -15.52
N SER A 428 4.40 7.01 -16.51
CA SER A 428 3.05 7.57 -16.43
C SER A 428 2.20 6.69 -15.52
N SER A 429 1.47 7.30 -14.59
CA SER A 429 0.46 6.62 -13.76
C SER A 429 -0.41 5.71 -14.65
N PRO A 430 -0.77 4.49 -14.20
CA PRO A 430 -1.55 3.58 -15.02
C PRO A 430 -3.03 4.01 -15.12
N PHE A 431 -3.46 4.97 -14.30
CA PHE A 431 -4.81 5.51 -14.27
C PHE A 431 -4.80 7.04 -14.21
N LYS A 432 -5.89 7.64 -14.70
CA LYS A 432 -6.13 9.07 -14.52
C LYS A 432 -6.36 9.38 -13.04
N VAL A 433 -5.51 10.23 -12.47
CA VAL A 433 -5.64 10.76 -11.12
C VAL A 433 -6.32 12.12 -11.15
N SER A 434 -6.98 12.49 -10.05
CA SER A 434 -7.54 13.82 -9.88
C SER A 434 -6.40 14.85 -9.85
N GLN A 435 -6.36 15.74 -10.83
CA GLN A 435 -5.40 16.83 -10.91
C GLN A 435 -6.12 18.18 -10.91
N ILE A 436 -5.52 19.16 -10.24
CA ILE A 436 -6.00 20.54 -10.24
C ILE A 436 -5.45 21.22 -11.50
N VAL A 437 -6.34 21.58 -12.41
CA VAL A 437 -6.03 22.33 -13.64
C VAL A 437 -6.44 23.80 -13.49
N GLN A 438 -5.88 24.65 -14.36
CA GLN A 438 -6.07 26.11 -14.29
C GLN A 438 -5.76 26.67 -12.89
N LYS A 439 -4.60 26.26 -12.36
CA LYS A 439 -4.11 26.76 -11.06
C LYS A 439 -4.03 28.29 -11.10
N GLN A 440 -4.41 28.93 -9.99
CA GLN A 440 -4.43 30.40 -9.85
C GLN A 440 -5.40 31.14 -10.78
N SER A 441 -6.49 30.48 -11.20
CA SER A 441 -7.58 31.04 -12.01
C SER A 441 -8.91 30.85 -11.29
N ASP A 442 -9.87 31.76 -11.45
CA ASP A 442 -11.23 31.60 -10.92
C ASP A 442 -12.01 30.45 -11.58
N ARG A 443 -11.45 29.87 -12.66
CA ARG A 443 -11.91 28.65 -13.34
C ARG A 443 -11.19 27.39 -12.87
N MET A 444 -10.42 27.46 -11.79
CA MET A 444 -9.74 26.30 -11.20
C MET A 444 -10.73 25.16 -11.01
N LYS A 445 -10.35 23.96 -11.44
CA LYS A 445 -11.20 22.77 -11.38
C LYS A 445 -10.35 21.52 -11.25
N ILE A 446 -11.01 20.42 -10.89
CA ILE A 446 -10.41 19.10 -10.80
C ILE A 446 -10.75 18.33 -12.08
N GLU A 447 -9.74 17.86 -12.78
CA GLU A 447 -9.88 16.98 -13.94
C GLU A 447 -9.14 15.67 -13.68
N LYS A 448 -9.56 14.61 -14.38
CA LYS A 448 -8.88 13.31 -14.33
C LYS A 448 -7.84 13.27 -15.44
N ASP A 449 -6.56 13.19 -15.08
CA ASP A 449 -5.46 13.08 -16.04
C ASP A 449 -4.32 12.18 -15.55
N TYR A 450 -3.50 11.69 -16.46
CA TYR A 450 -2.32 10.90 -16.16
C TYR A 450 -1.23 11.78 -15.52
N PHE A 451 -0.56 11.25 -14.49
CA PHE A 451 0.53 11.93 -13.79
C PHE A 451 1.85 11.21 -14.04
N GLN A 452 2.96 11.95 -14.14
CA GLN A 452 4.29 11.42 -14.33
C GLN A 452 4.95 11.15 -12.96
N MET A 453 5.17 9.88 -12.65
CA MET A 453 5.90 9.42 -11.47
C MET A 453 7.40 9.67 -11.65
N SER A 454 8.08 10.09 -10.59
CA SER A 454 9.54 10.24 -10.55
C SER A 454 10.22 8.89 -10.40
N SER A 455 11.47 8.79 -10.87
CA SER A 455 12.35 7.67 -10.54
C SER A 455 12.78 7.75 -9.07
N GLU A 456 12.91 6.60 -8.43
CA GLU A 456 13.14 6.51 -6.98
C GLU A 456 14.52 5.92 -6.65
N LYS A 457 14.84 5.83 -5.35
CA LYS A 457 16.19 5.55 -4.84
C LYS A 457 16.50 4.05 -4.70
N ASN A 458 15.71 3.19 -5.31
CA ASN A 458 15.75 1.74 -5.11
C ASN A 458 16.74 0.99 -6.02
N ASN A 459 17.08 1.56 -7.18
CA ASN A 459 17.99 0.93 -8.15
C ASN A 459 19.29 1.73 -8.34
N PRO A 460 20.46 1.08 -8.30
CA PRO A 460 21.73 1.75 -8.60
C PRO A 460 21.87 1.98 -10.10
N LYS A 461 22.48 3.11 -10.48
CA LYS A 461 22.93 3.33 -11.85
C LYS A 461 24.38 2.87 -12.01
N LEU A 462 24.76 2.56 -13.26
CA LEU A 462 26.15 2.31 -13.63
C LEU A 462 26.68 3.50 -14.45
N LYS A 463 27.60 4.28 -13.88
CA LYS A 463 28.16 5.48 -14.54
C LYS A 463 27.08 6.48 -15.01
N GLY A 464 25.96 6.56 -14.29
CA GLY A 464 24.84 7.44 -14.60
C GLY A 464 23.77 6.84 -15.53
N GLU A 465 24.00 5.64 -16.07
CA GLU A 465 23.06 4.94 -16.95
C GLU A 465 22.24 3.90 -16.19
N ASP A 466 20.97 3.74 -16.58
CA ASP A 466 20.08 2.76 -15.99
C ASP A 466 20.45 1.34 -16.39
N VAL A 467 20.22 0.40 -15.47
CA VAL A 467 20.65 -1.00 -15.60
C VAL A 467 19.45 -1.88 -15.96
N ASN A 468 19.64 -2.79 -16.92
CA ASN A 468 18.66 -3.81 -17.21
C ASN A 468 18.79 -5.00 -16.25
N ILE A 469 17.84 -5.14 -15.33
CA ILE A 469 17.78 -6.26 -14.37
C ILE A 469 17.87 -7.65 -15.00
N VAL A 470 17.36 -7.85 -16.23
CA VAL A 470 17.44 -9.15 -16.92
C VAL A 470 18.89 -9.60 -17.09
N ASP A 471 19.80 -8.66 -17.33
CA ASP A 471 21.23 -8.93 -17.53
C ASP A 471 21.92 -9.43 -16.25
N TYR A 472 21.28 -9.26 -15.08
CA TYR A 472 21.80 -9.65 -13.76
C TYR A 472 20.92 -10.69 -13.07
N LEU A 473 20.02 -11.33 -13.82
CA LEU A 473 19.10 -12.33 -13.29
C LEU A 473 19.85 -13.51 -12.67
N ASP A 474 20.97 -13.93 -13.25
CA ASP A 474 21.74 -15.05 -12.74
C ASP A 474 22.48 -14.71 -11.44
N GLU A 475 22.93 -13.47 -11.26
CA GLU A 475 23.45 -12.95 -9.99
C GLU A 475 22.38 -12.99 -8.89
N ILE A 476 21.14 -12.56 -9.19
CA ILE A 476 20.02 -12.63 -8.24
C ILE A 476 19.74 -14.08 -7.85
N LYS A 477 19.66 -15.00 -8.83
CA LYS A 477 19.44 -16.43 -8.55
C LYS A 477 20.57 -17.02 -7.70
N THR A 478 21.82 -16.64 -8.00
CA THR A 478 23.00 -17.12 -7.27
C THR A 478 22.93 -16.72 -5.81
N GLY A 479 22.71 -15.44 -5.52
CA GLY A 479 22.60 -14.97 -4.13
C GLY A 479 21.41 -15.57 -3.38
N PHE A 480 20.28 -15.77 -4.08
CA PHE A 480 19.12 -16.43 -3.50
C PHE A 480 19.42 -17.89 -3.12
N ASP A 481 20.02 -18.64 -4.04
CA ASP A 481 20.38 -20.05 -3.85
C ASP A 481 21.35 -20.23 -2.68
N GLU A 482 22.41 -19.40 -2.60
CA GLU A 482 23.40 -19.44 -1.52
C GLU A 482 22.74 -19.28 -0.15
N CYS A 483 22.00 -18.17 0.04
CA CYS A 483 21.36 -17.83 1.31
C CYS A 483 20.30 -18.87 1.68
N TYR A 484 19.45 -19.26 0.73
CA TYR A 484 18.38 -20.24 0.94
C TYR A 484 18.96 -21.59 1.38
N ARG A 485 19.92 -22.14 0.62
CA ARG A 485 20.46 -23.47 0.91
C ARG A 485 21.22 -23.48 2.23
N TRP A 486 21.94 -22.40 2.53
CA TRP A 486 22.59 -22.27 3.83
C TRP A 486 21.55 -22.33 4.98
N MET A 487 20.43 -21.62 4.87
CA MET A 487 19.36 -21.70 5.89
C MET A 487 18.69 -23.08 5.94
N ALA A 488 18.52 -23.74 4.79
CA ALA A 488 17.95 -25.09 4.70
C ALA A 488 18.85 -26.18 5.32
N ASP A 489 20.17 -26.01 5.26
CA ASP A 489 21.16 -26.90 5.88
C ASP A 489 21.31 -26.62 7.38
N ASN A 490 20.95 -25.41 7.85
CA ASN A 490 21.14 -24.96 9.23
C ASN A 490 19.82 -24.66 9.96
N LYS A 491 18.74 -25.39 9.62
CA LYS A 491 17.37 -25.15 10.14
C LYS A 491 17.30 -24.95 11.64
N ASP A 492 17.93 -25.80 12.44
CA ASP A 492 17.82 -25.72 13.90
C ASP A 492 18.50 -24.47 14.46
N ALA A 493 19.64 -24.06 13.89
CA ALA A 493 20.32 -22.82 14.28
C ALA A 493 19.49 -21.58 13.89
N VAL A 494 18.90 -21.58 12.69
CA VAL A 494 18.00 -20.52 12.22
C VAL A 494 16.78 -20.43 13.14
N LYS A 495 16.08 -21.55 13.39
CA LYS A 495 14.91 -21.58 14.30
C LYS A 495 15.26 -21.09 15.69
N GLN A 496 16.39 -21.54 16.26
CA GLN A 496 16.86 -21.09 17.56
C GLN A 496 17.06 -19.58 17.58
N TYR A 497 17.68 -19.02 16.54
CA TYR A 497 17.87 -17.57 16.44
C TYR A 497 16.53 -16.82 16.43
N LEU A 498 15.59 -17.30 15.61
CA LEU A 498 14.30 -16.65 15.42
C LEU A 498 13.42 -16.67 16.67
N THR A 499 13.69 -17.51 17.69
CA THR A 499 13.02 -17.42 19.00
C THR A 499 13.11 -16.03 19.63
N SER A 500 14.14 -15.26 19.30
CA SER A 500 14.30 -13.87 19.77
C SER A 500 13.26 -12.88 19.25
N PHE A 501 12.47 -13.27 18.23
CA PHE A 501 11.38 -12.48 17.66
C PHE A 501 10.01 -12.78 18.30
N PHE A 502 9.92 -13.79 19.18
CA PHE A 502 8.63 -14.30 19.69
C PHE A 502 7.73 -13.19 20.29
N ASP A 503 8.30 -12.28 21.07
CA ASP A 503 7.57 -11.18 21.75
C ASP A 503 7.58 -9.85 20.96
N VAL A 504 7.99 -9.86 19.70
CA VAL A 504 8.11 -8.65 18.88
C VAL A 504 6.80 -8.36 18.15
N ASN A 505 6.45 -7.07 18.06
CA ASN A 505 5.32 -6.61 17.27
C ASN A 505 5.71 -6.46 15.79
N ALA A 506 4.87 -6.96 14.89
CA ALA A 506 5.00 -6.79 13.44
C ALA A 506 3.73 -6.12 12.88
N ARG A 507 3.88 -5.22 11.91
CA ARG A 507 2.74 -4.53 11.27
C ARG A 507 1.97 -5.53 10.42
N PHE A 508 0.65 -5.51 10.59
CA PHE A 508 -0.26 -6.29 9.79
C PHE A 508 -1.01 -5.40 8.82
N ILE A 509 -0.71 -5.57 7.53
CA ILE A 509 -1.40 -4.83 6.45
C ILE A 509 -2.70 -5.57 6.15
N LEU A 510 -3.81 -5.09 6.73
CA LEU A 510 -5.15 -5.67 6.53
C LEU A 510 -5.70 -5.37 5.13
N ARG A 511 -5.54 -4.11 4.68
CA ARG A 511 -5.80 -3.70 3.29
C ARG A 511 -4.65 -2.82 2.80
N PRO A 512 -4.35 -2.84 1.49
CA PRO A 512 -3.33 -1.97 0.91
C PRO A 512 -3.65 -0.49 1.14
N THR A 513 -2.65 0.33 1.48
CA THR A 513 -2.81 1.77 1.75
C THR A 513 -3.55 2.49 0.62
N ASN A 514 -3.27 2.15 -0.64
CA ASN A 514 -3.92 2.80 -1.79
C ASN A 514 -5.45 2.67 -1.78
N GLN A 515 -6.02 1.60 -1.20
CA GLN A 515 -7.46 1.42 -1.06
C GLN A 515 -8.01 2.38 -0.01
N TYR A 516 -7.35 2.48 1.14
CA TYR A 516 -7.70 3.47 2.17
C TYR A 516 -7.57 4.89 1.63
N GLY A 517 -6.47 5.22 0.94
CA GLY A 517 -6.23 6.54 0.36
C GLY A 517 -7.29 6.96 -0.65
N ARG A 518 -7.72 6.05 -1.54
CA ARG A 518 -8.83 6.32 -2.50
C ARG A 518 -10.16 6.54 -1.79
N LEU A 519 -10.49 5.71 -0.80
CA LEU A 519 -11.73 5.87 -0.06
C LEU A 519 -11.71 7.16 0.78
N MET A 520 -10.57 7.49 1.37
CA MET A 520 -10.35 8.74 2.10
C MET A 520 -10.50 9.96 1.21
N ASP A 521 -9.88 9.98 0.03
CA ASP A 521 -9.99 11.09 -0.92
C ASP A 521 -11.45 11.33 -1.36
N HIS A 522 -12.22 10.26 -1.60
CA HIS A 522 -13.65 10.39 -1.88
C HIS A 522 -14.44 10.89 -0.66
N SER A 523 -14.05 10.50 0.55
CA SER A 523 -14.68 10.95 1.79
C SER A 523 -14.53 12.47 2.04
N TYR A 524 -13.57 13.12 1.38
CA TYR A 524 -13.35 14.58 1.43
C TYR A 524 -14.16 15.35 0.39
N HIS A 525 -15.18 14.74 -0.23
CA HIS A 525 -16.10 15.47 -1.09
C HIS A 525 -16.88 16.53 -0.28
N PRO A 526 -17.10 17.75 -0.79
CA PRO A 526 -17.75 18.84 -0.04
C PRO A 526 -19.11 18.45 0.55
N ASP A 527 -19.90 17.63 -0.16
CA ASP A 527 -21.20 17.14 0.32
C ASP A 527 -21.11 16.30 1.60
N PHE A 528 -19.99 15.59 1.79
CA PHE A 528 -19.73 14.83 3.01
C PHE A 528 -19.09 15.68 4.11
N LEU A 529 -18.57 16.86 3.76
CA LEU A 529 -17.89 17.75 4.70
C LEU A 529 -18.80 18.79 5.36
N ARG A 530 -20.04 18.93 4.89
CA ARG A 530 -21.09 19.73 5.54
C ARG A 530 -21.67 19.05 6.78
N ASN A 531 -21.67 17.72 6.81
CA ASN A 531 -22.26 16.95 7.89
C ASN A 531 -21.51 15.62 8.05
N SER A 532 -20.86 15.43 9.21
CA SER A 532 -20.04 14.24 9.49
C SER A 532 -20.82 12.93 9.39
N LEU A 533 -22.15 12.96 9.58
CA LEU A 533 -23.03 11.80 9.38
C LEU A 533 -22.90 11.23 7.97
N ALA A 534 -22.86 12.09 6.95
CA ALA A 534 -22.76 11.65 5.57
C ALA A 534 -21.41 10.97 5.30
N ARG A 535 -20.32 11.55 5.81
CA ARG A 535 -18.98 10.95 5.71
C ARG A 535 -18.89 9.63 6.46
N ASP A 536 -19.50 9.55 7.63
CA ASP A 536 -19.58 8.35 8.46
C ASP A 536 -20.34 7.22 7.73
N ILE A 537 -21.53 7.49 7.19
CA ILE A 537 -22.29 6.54 6.37
C ILE A 537 -21.47 6.08 5.18
N PHE A 538 -20.82 7.00 4.44
CA PHE A 538 -19.99 6.65 3.30
C PHE A 538 -18.86 5.68 3.65
N LEU A 539 -18.22 5.82 4.81
CA LEU A 539 -17.14 4.93 5.25
C LEU A 539 -17.62 3.55 5.71
N HIS A 540 -18.93 3.31 5.87
CA HIS A 540 -19.45 1.95 6.11
C HIS A 540 -19.17 1.01 4.93
N ARG A 541 -18.81 1.55 3.76
CA ARG A 541 -18.35 0.78 2.60
C ARG A 541 -17.15 -0.11 2.89
N LEU A 542 -16.38 0.13 3.95
CA LEU A 542 -15.31 -0.77 4.39
C LEU A 542 -15.83 -2.19 4.72
N ASN A 543 -17.11 -2.34 5.05
CA ASN A 543 -17.72 -3.65 5.31
C ASN A 543 -18.05 -4.44 4.04
N ILE A 544 -18.02 -3.81 2.86
CA ILE A 544 -18.33 -4.50 1.60
C ILE A 544 -17.30 -5.63 1.38
N ASN A 545 -17.80 -6.83 1.07
CA ASN A 545 -17.01 -8.05 0.91
C ASN A 545 -16.23 -8.50 2.18
N THR A 546 -16.57 -7.97 3.35
CA THR A 546 -16.02 -8.47 4.61
C THR A 546 -16.72 -9.79 4.96
N PRO A 547 -15.98 -10.87 5.29
CA PRO A 547 -16.60 -12.12 5.69
C PRO A 547 -17.48 -11.93 6.92
N ASP A 548 -18.60 -12.65 6.98
CA ASP A 548 -19.57 -12.61 8.08
C ASP A 548 -19.03 -13.34 9.32
N LYS A 549 -18.01 -12.74 9.96
CA LYS A 549 -17.47 -13.17 11.26
C LYS A 549 -17.10 -11.95 12.11
N LYS A 550 -17.31 -12.08 13.42
CA LYS A 550 -17.17 -11.01 14.41
C LYS A 550 -15.76 -10.41 14.46
N GLU A 551 -14.74 -11.23 14.29
CA GLU A 551 -13.34 -10.80 14.30
C GLU A 551 -13.01 -9.86 13.12
N PHE A 552 -13.57 -10.15 11.93
CA PHE A 552 -13.41 -9.28 10.76
C PHE A 552 -14.22 -8.00 10.90
N GLU A 553 -15.49 -8.09 11.33
CA GLU A 553 -16.31 -6.91 11.60
C GLU A 553 -15.64 -5.96 12.61
N ARG A 554 -15.06 -6.51 13.68
CA ARG A 554 -14.34 -5.72 14.68
C ARG A 554 -13.09 -5.04 14.11
N ALA A 555 -12.36 -5.70 13.22
CA ALA A 555 -11.25 -5.06 12.51
C ALA A 555 -11.76 -3.88 11.66
N VAL A 556 -12.87 -4.05 10.93
CA VAL A 556 -13.49 -2.99 10.13
C VAL A 556 -13.97 -1.81 10.98
N GLN A 557 -14.48 -2.05 12.18
CA GLN A 557 -14.85 -0.98 13.12
C GLN A 557 -13.64 -0.10 13.47
N PHE A 558 -12.47 -0.70 13.72
CA PHE A 558 -11.23 0.05 13.94
C PHE A 558 -10.79 0.80 12.68
N GLU A 559 -10.83 0.17 11.50
CA GLU A 559 -10.52 0.83 10.22
C GLU A 559 -11.34 2.11 10.05
N LYS A 560 -12.67 1.99 10.21
CA LYS A 560 -13.59 3.12 10.09
C LYS A 560 -13.29 4.22 11.10
N SER A 561 -13.00 3.87 12.35
CA SER A 561 -12.73 4.84 13.42
C SER A 561 -11.49 5.69 13.14
N GLU A 562 -10.42 5.09 12.61
CA GLU A 562 -9.19 5.82 12.26
C GLU A 562 -9.39 6.64 10.98
N MET A 563 -10.10 6.08 10.00
CA MET A 563 -10.42 6.79 8.76
C MET A 563 -11.33 8.00 8.98
N LEU A 564 -12.24 7.94 9.95
CA LEU A 564 -13.07 9.09 10.35
C LEU A 564 -12.22 10.26 10.84
N LEU A 565 -11.05 10.01 11.43
CA LEU A 565 -10.09 11.03 11.87
C LEU A 565 -9.01 11.33 10.81
N GLY A 566 -9.14 10.74 9.62
CA GLY A 566 -8.28 10.97 8.48
C GLY A 566 -6.92 10.26 8.55
N ASP A 567 -6.75 9.26 9.41
CA ASP A 567 -5.53 8.43 9.45
C ASP A 567 -5.70 7.16 8.62
N ILE A 568 -4.60 6.62 8.12
CA ILE A 568 -4.59 5.29 7.49
C ILE A 568 -4.61 4.25 8.63
N PRO A 569 -5.53 3.26 8.58
CA PRO A 569 -5.64 2.26 9.63
C PRO A 569 -4.32 1.52 9.91
N TYR A 570 -4.04 1.28 11.20
CA TYR A 570 -2.84 0.58 11.63
C TYR A 570 -3.18 -0.62 12.52
N PHE A 571 -2.69 -1.79 12.12
CA PHE A 571 -2.78 -3.01 12.89
C PHE A 571 -1.41 -3.65 13.06
N TYR A 572 -1.26 -4.41 14.13
CA TYR A 572 -0.06 -5.21 14.37
C TYR A 572 -0.42 -6.57 14.98
N THR A 573 0.48 -7.53 14.82
CA THR A 573 0.48 -8.81 15.53
C THR A 573 1.66 -8.82 16.50
N LYS A 574 1.54 -9.61 17.57
CA LYS A 574 2.72 -10.11 18.27
C LYS A 574 3.09 -11.43 17.62
N ILE A 575 4.35 -11.58 17.22
CA ILE A 575 4.76 -12.68 16.36
C ILE A 575 4.43 -14.06 16.95
N GLY A 576 4.56 -14.24 18.26
CA GLY A 576 4.25 -15.48 18.98
C GLY A 576 2.77 -15.72 19.31
N GLU A 577 1.84 -14.84 18.92
CA GLU A 577 0.42 -14.95 19.25
C GLU A 577 -0.47 -14.99 17.98
N PRO A 578 -1.59 -15.74 17.98
CA PRO A 578 -2.53 -15.82 16.84
C PRO A 578 -3.59 -14.69 16.89
N HIS A 579 -3.18 -13.48 17.26
CA HIS A 579 -4.07 -12.37 17.58
C HIS A 579 -3.76 -11.13 16.75
N LEU A 580 -4.79 -10.33 16.49
CA LEU A 580 -4.66 -9.03 15.83
C LEU A 580 -4.88 -7.91 16.85
N TYR A 581 -4.07 -6.86 16.78
CA TYR A 581 -4.17 -5.70 17.64
C TYR A 581 -4.41 -4.44 16.82
N SER A 582 -5.31 -3.57 17.29
CA SER A 582 -5.47 -2.22 16.74
C SER A 582 -4.32 -1.31 17.15
N SER A 583 -4.21 -0.15 16.50
CA SER A 583 -3.25 0.91 16.84
C SER A 583 -3.26 1.34 18.32
N GLU A 584 -4.41 1.25 18.99
CA GLU A 584 -4.60 1.58 20.41
C GLU A 584 -4.29 0.41 21.35
N GLY A 585 -3.88 -0.74 20.81
CA GLY A 585 -3.59 -1.96 21.57
C GLY A 585 -4.83 -2.78 21.91
N SER A 586 -5.98 -2.51 21.29
CA SER A 586 -7.18 -3.33 21.49
C SER A 586 -7.01 -4.70 20.82
N LEU A 587 -7.26 -5.76 21.59
CA LEU A 587 -7.14 -7.14 21.16
C LEU A 587 -8.36 -7.60 20.35
N ILE A 588 -8.09 -8.22 19.20
CA ILE A 588 -9.00 -9.07 18.44
C ILE A 588 -8.46 -10.49 18.55
N ALA A 589 -9.03 -11.25 19.50
CA ALA A 589 -8.59 -12.60 19.80
C ALA A 589 -8.88 -13.57 18.64
N ASP A 590 -8.04 -14.60 18.53
CA ASP A 590 -8.16 -15.72 17.60
C ASP A 590 -8.44 -15.31 16.14
N TYR A 591 -7.84 -14.18 15.72
CA TYR A 591 -7.97 -13.68 14.34
C TYR A 591 -7.27 -14.61 13.33
N PHE A 592 -6.20 -15.30 13.76
CA PHE A 592 -5.45 -16.25 12.95
C PHE A 592 -5.57 -17.67 13.51
N GLU A 593 -5.47 -18.69 12.65
CA GLU A 593 -5.50 -20.10 13.07
C GLU A 593 -4.23 -20.51 13.84
N GLU A 594 -3.10 -19.85 13.54
CA GLU A 594 -1.80 -20.06 14.17
C GLU A 594 -1.05 -18.72 14.29
N SER A 595 -0.02 -18.67 15.12
CA SER A 595 0.85 -17.49 15.22
C SER A 595 1.74 -17.33 14.00
N ALA A 596 2.23 -16.11 13.75
CA ALA A 596 3.20 -15.87 12.68
C ALA A 596 4.51 -16.64 12.94
N PHE A 597 4.90 -16.77 14.21
CA PHE A 597 6.05 -17.55 14.65
C PHE A 597 5.93 -19.02 14.24
N GLU A 598 4.84 -19.68 14.60
CA GLU A 598 4.60 -21.09 14.27
C GLU A 598 4.61 -21.32 12.76
N ARG A 599 4.02 -20.40 12.00
CA ARG A 599 4.03 -20.45 10.54
C ARG A 599 5.44 -20.40 9.96
N VAL A 600 6.26 -19.44 10.39
CA VAL A 600 7.66 -19.33 9.92
C VAL A 600 8.48 -20.55 10.34
N MET A 601 8.28 -21.09 11.55
CA MET A 601 8.93 -22.34 11.97
C MET A 601 8.56 -23.51 11.06
N LYS A 602 7.27 -23.66 10.72
CA LYS A 602 6.80 -24.68 9.75
C LYS A 602 7.40 -24.47 8.36
N LYS A 603 7.51 -23.22 7.89
CA LYS A 603 8.17 -22.90 6.62
C LYS A 603 9.64 -23.33 6.63
N ILE A 604 10.38 -23.04 7.72
CA ILE A 604 11.78 -23.44 7.85
C ILE A 604 11.95 -24.96 7.83
N ASP A 605 11.07 -25.69 8.52
CA ASP A 605 11.08 -27.16 8.50
C ASP A 605 10.85 -27.70 7.07
N GLN A 606 10.07 -26.99 6.25
CA GLN A 606 9.74 -27.36 4.86
C GLN A 606 10.78 -26.93 3.82
N LEU A 607 11.80 -26.13 4.17
CA LEU A 607 12.82 -25.71 3.22
C LEU A 607 13.50 -26.96 2.60
N SER A 608 13.62 -26.94 1.28
CA SER A 608 14.14 -28.08 0.51
C SER A 608 14.64 -27.62 -0.85
N ASN A 609 15.45 -28.45 -1.52
CA ASN A 609 15.90 -28.16 -2.89
C ASN A 609 14.71 -27.94 -3.84
N LYS A 610 13.63 -28.72 -3.68
CA LYS A 610 12.42 -28.57 -4.50
C LYS A 610 11.76 -27.21 -4.31
N ASP A 611 11.68 -26.72 -3.07
CA ASP A 611 11.13 -25.38 -2.81
C ASP A 611 12.09 -24.30 -3.32
N CYS A 612 13.40 -24.42 -3.10
CA CYS A 612 14.42 -23.51 -3.64
C CYS A 612 14.27 -23.35 -5.17
N ASP A 613 14.21 -24.46 -5.90
CA ASP A 613 14.06 -24.46 -7.36
C ASP A 613 12.71 -23.84 -7.80
N ALA A 614 11.65 -24.05 -7.01
CA ALA A 614 10.35 -23.43 -7.27
C ALA A 614 10.41 -21.90 -7.10
N GLN A 615 11.04 -21.41 -6.02
CA GLN A 615 11.21 -19.97 -5.80
C GLN A 615 12.12 -19.33 -6.84
N ILE A 616 13.24 -19.97 -7.21
CA ILE A 616 14.11 -19.52 -8.32
C ILE A 616 13.33 -19.41 -9.63
N ASN A 617 12.42 -20.36 -9.89
CA ASN A 617 11.56 -20.29 -11.07
C ASN A 617 10.58 -19.10 -11.01
N VAL A 618 10.04 -18.77 -9.83
CA VAL A 618 9.23 -17.55 -9.66
C VAL A 618 10.07 -16.29 -9.91
N ILE A 619 11.30 -16.20 -9.38
CA ILE A 619 12.22 -15.08 -9.66
C ILE A 619 12.43 -14.93 -11.17
N HIS A 620 12.76 -16.04 -11.83
CA HIS A 620 12.99 -16.09 -13.28
C HIS A 620 11.77 -15.58 -14.06
N MET A 621 10.60 -16.15 -13.80
CA MET A 621 9.37 -15.76 -14.46
C MET A 621 9.01 -14.29 -14.18
N SER A 622 9.28 -13.78 -12.98
CA SER A 622 8.89 -12.41 -12.59
C SER A 622 9.75 -11.38 -13.29
N VAL A 623 11.07 -11.61 -13.31
CA VAL A 623 12.01 -10.72 -13.98
C VAL A 623 11.77 -10.70 -15.49
N LEU A 624 11.53 -11.87 -16.10
CA LEU A 624 11.23 -11.94 -17.53
C LEU A 624 9.87 -11.30 -17.87
N ALA A 625 8.81 -11.62 -17.14
CA ALA A 625 7.49 -11.03 -17.37
C ALA A 625 7.53 -9.50 -17.20
N GLY A 626 8.24 -9.00 -16.19
CA GLY A 626 8.38 -7.56 -15.95
C GLY A 626 9.18 -6.81 -17.02
N ASN A 627 10.05 -7.49 -17.78
CA ASN A 627 10.95 -6.89 -18.77
C ASN A 627 10.74 -7.43 -20.19
N ALA A 628 9.67 -8.18 -20.44
CA ALA A 628 9.35 -8.72 -21.76
C ALA A 628 9.27 -7.56 -22.76
N ARG A 629 10.18 -7.55 -23.74
CA ARG A 629 10.15 -6.62 -24.87
C ARG A 629 9.31 -7.27 -25.97
N HIS A 630 8.38 -6.52 -26.56
CA HIS A 630 7.56 -6.97 -27.68
C HIS A 630 8.37 -7.26 -28.95
N ASP A 631 9.61 -6.81 -28.98
CA ASP A 631 10.56 -7.21 -30.00
C ASP A 631 11.04 -8.61 -29.62
N MET A 632 10.36 -9.65 -30.12
CA MET A 632 10.95 -10.98 -30.19
C MET A 632 12.39 -10.81 -30.65
N GLU A 633 13.33 -11.41 -29.92
CA GLU A 633 14.62 -11.72 -30.52
C GLU A 633 14.30 -12.58 -31.73
N ASN A 634 14.19 -11.93 -32.90
CA ASN A 634 14.31 -12.57 -34.18
C ASN A 634 15.73 -13.15 -34.19
N SER A 635 15.89 -14.32 -33.57
CA SER A 635 16.87 -15.27 -34.06
C SER A 635 16.58 -15.31 -35.55
N GLU A 636 17.49 -14.79 -36.37
CA GLU A 636 17.37 -14.85 -37.82
C GLU A 636 17.31 -16.33 -38.18
N VAL A 637 16.09 -16.87 -38.20
CA VAL A 637 15.85 -18.20 -38.71
C VAL A 637 16.21 -18.06 -40.18
N ASP A 638 17.33 -18.68 -40.55
CA ASP A 638 17.77 -18.73 -41.93
C ASP A 638 16.75 -19.53 -42.76
N LEU A 639 15.72 -18.84 -43.22
CA LEU A 639 14.64 -19.36 -44.08
C LEU A 639 15.17 -19.84 -45.44
N SER A 640 16.46 -19.63 -45.74
CA SER A 640 17.11 -20.17 -46.94
C SER A 640 17.44 -21.66 -46.82
N LYS A 641 17.40 -22.23 -45.61
CA LYS A 641 17.48 -23.68 -45.43
C LYS A 641 16.17 -24.32 -45.86
N PRO A 642 16.16 -25.21 -46.88
CA PRO A 642 14.95 -25.91 -47.26
C PRO A 642 14.45 -26.71 -46.05
N ALA A 643 13.18 -26.51 -45.69
CA ALA A 643 12.50 -27.37 -44.74
C ALA A 643 12.50 -28.79 -45.33
N ASP A 644 13.17 -29.72 -44.65
CA ASP A 644 13.17 -31.12 -45.06
C ASP A 644 11.72 -31.64 -44.93
N PRO A 645 11.02 -32.01 -46.03
CA PRO A 645 9.57 -32.17 -45.99
C PRO A 645 9.08 -33.39 -45.20
N TYR A 646 9.97 -34.29 -44.75
CA TYR A 646 9.60 -35.54 -44.10
C TYR A 646 10.66 -36.04 -43.12
N PHE A 647 10.78 -35.42 -41.95
CA PHE A 647 11.42 -36.10 -40.82
C PHE A 647 10.46 -36.14 -39.64
N PHE A 648 9.69 -37.23 -39.53
CA PHE A 648 9.20 -37.68 -38.23
C PHE A 648 10.45 -38.07 -37.44
N ASN A 649 11.08 -37.06 -36.87
CA ASN A 649 12.33 -37.23 -36.19
C ASN A 649 12.04 -37.85 -34.83
N PRO A 650 12.60 -39.02 -34.48
CA PRO A 650 12.53 -39.52 -33.11
C PRO A 650 13.02 -38.47 -32.11
N TYR A 651 13.88 -37.54 -32.53
CA TYR A 651 14.28 -36.39 -31.71
C TYR A 651 13.13 -35.44 -31.37
N PHE A 652 12.13 -35.24 -32.24
CA PHE A 652 10.97 -34.39 -31.93
C PHE A 652 10.02 -35.05 -30.94
N LEU A 653 9.74 -36.34 -31.10
CA LEU A 653 8.91 -37.06 -30.14
C LEU A 653 9.60 -37.12 -28.77
N LYS A 654 10.90 -37.41 -28.74
CA LYS A 654 11.70 -37.40 -27.51
C LYS A 654 11.74 -36.02 -26.85
N GLU A 655 11.81 -34.96 -27.64
CA GLU A 655 11.76 -33.60 -27.13
C GLU A 655 10.37 -33.24 -26.60
N ALA A 656 9.30 -33.68 -27.28
CA ALA A 656 7.93 -33.54 -26.80
C ALA A 656 7.71 -34.34 -25.49
N GLU A 657 8.28 -35.54 -25.36
CA GLU A 657 8.32 -36.30 -24.11
C GLU A 657 9.05 -35.53 -23.02
N ARG A 658 10.21 -34.94 -23.32
CA ARG A 658 10.99 -34.11 -22.38
C ARG A 658 10.19 -32.89 -21.91
N ILE A 659 9.46 -32.22 -22.82
CA ILE A 659 8.57 -31.12 -22.52
C ILE A 659 7.39 -31.61 -21.66
N GLY A 660 6.78 -32.74 -22.02
CA GLY A 660 5.69 -33.35 -21.26
C GLY A 660 6.09 -33.72 -19.84
N ASP A 661 7.25 -34.35 -19.66
CA ASP A 661 7.81 -34.67 -18.35
C ASP A 661 8.11 -33.40 -17.55
N TYR A 662 8.64 -32.35 -18.21
CA TYR A 662 8.86 -31.06 -17.57
C TYR A 662 7.55 -30.43 -17.08
N ILE A 663 6.52 -30.34 -17.93
CA ILE A 663 5.21 -29.80 -17.56
C ILE A 663 4.61 -30.64 -16.42
N LEU A 664 4.65 -31.97 -16.53
CA LEU A 664 4.14 -32.88 -15.50
C LEU A 664 4.84 -32.67 -14.16
N SER A 665 6.15 -32.40 -14.15
CA SER A 665 6.92 -32.13 -12.93
C SER A 665 6.48 -30.86 -12.18
N LYS A 666 5.75 -29.96 -12.85
CA LYS A 666 5.28 -28.66 -12.33
C LYS A 666 3.79 -28.64 -11.96
N VAL A 667 3.11 -29.80 -12.03
CA VAL A 667 1.69 -29.93 -11.68
C VAL A 667 1.41 -29.46 -10.25
N ILE A 668 0.34 -28.69 -10.10
CA ILE A 668 -0.31 -28.38 -8.83
C ILE A 668 -1.65 -29.11 -8.82
N ALA A 669 -1.81 -30.02 -7.86
CA ALA A 669 -3.01 -30.85 -7.74
C ALA A 669 -3.98 -30.32 -6.68
N GLY A 670 -5.24 -30.16 -7.08
CA GLY A 670 -6.35 -29.76 -6.23
C GLY A 670 -7.39 -30.85 -6.05
N ASN A 671 -8.49 -30.45 -5.43
CA ASN A 671 -9.73 -31.17 -5.41
C ASN A 671 -10.84 -30.20 -5.80
N ASN A 672 -11.58 -30.51 -6.85
CA ASN A 672 -12.70 -29.73 -7.31
C ASN A 672 -13.95 -30.59 -7.12
N GLU A 673 -14.75 -30.29 -6.10
CA GLU A 673 -15.96 -31.02 -5.66
C GLU A 673 -15.80 -32.56 -5.68
N GLY A 674 -14.74 -33.08 -5.06
CA GLY A 674 -14.50 -34.52 -4.91
C GLY A 674 -13.67 -35.17 -6.01
N GLU A 675 -13.36 -34.45 -7.10
CA GLU A 675 -12.49 -34.93 -8.18
C GLU A 675 -11.14 -34.21 -8.17
N THR A 676 -10.05 -34.91 -8.44
CA THR A 676 -8.72 -34.29 -8.57
C THR A 676 -8.67 -33.44 -9.85
N ASP A 677 -8.21 -32.21 -9.73
CA ASP A 677 -7.92 -31.31 -10.85
C ASP A 677 -6.45 -30.89 -10.84
N TYR A 678 -5.91 -30.52 -12.01
CA TYR A 678 -4.54 -30.02 -12.17
C TYR A 678 -4.53 -28.58 -12.66
N CYS A 679 -3.51 -27.83 -12.23
CA CYS A 679 -3.21 -26.47 -12.67
C CYS A 679 -1.69 -26.25 -12.67
N TRP A 680 -1.26 -25.22 -13.38
CA TRP A 680 0.12 -24.77 -13.43
C TRP A 680 0.18 -23.27 -13.18
N ILE A 681 1.36 -22.80 -12.76
CA ILE A 681 1.68 -21.37 -12.72
C ILE A 681 2.38 -21.04 -14.04
N SER A 682 1.86 -20.06 -14.78
CA SER A 682 2.38 -19.67 -16.10
C SER A 682 2.57 -18.15 -16.20
N THR A 683 3.41 -17.73 -17.15
CA THR A 683 3.45 -16.35 -17.64
C THR A 683 2.38 -16.20 -18.71
N VAL A 684 1.29 -15.51 -18.36
CA VAL A 684 0.13 -15.31 -19.23
C VAL A 684 0.18 -13.90 -19.83
N VAL A 685 -0.23 -13.82 -21.10
CA VAL A 685 -0.42 -12.56 -21.82
C VAL A 685 -1.90 -12.17 -21.74
N GLU A 686 -2.20 -10.96 -21.28
CA GLU A 686 -3.56 -10.42 -21.23
C GLU A 686 -3.72 -9.17 -22.11
N GLY A 687 -4.88 -9.01 -22.76
CA GLY A 687 -5.26 -7.80 -23.51
C GLY A 687 -5.10 -7.93 -25.02
N SER A 688 -5.80 -7.06 -25.77
CA SER A 688 -5.90 -7.13 -27.24
C SER A 688 -4.59 -6.92 -27.99
N ASP A 689 -3.61 -6.27 -27.34
CA ASP A 689 -2.33 -5.90 -27.96
C ASP A 689 -1.16 -6.78 -27.47
N GLU A 690 -1.42 -7.86 -26.73
CA GLU A 690 -0.40 -8.76 -26.16
C GLU A 690 0.63 -8.04 -25.24
N LEU A 691 0.24 -6.92 -24.65
CA LEU A 691 1.14 -6.02 -23.91
C LEU A 691 1.37 -6.42 -22.45
N ARG A 692 0.55 -7.32 -21.87
CA ARG A 692 0.49 -7.53 -20.42
C ARG A 692 0.97 -8.91 -20.01
N TRP A 693 2.21 -9.00 -19.54
CA TRP A 693 2.78 -10.24 -19.03
C TRP A 693 2.62 -10.34 -17.51
N ARG A 694 2.02 -11.43 -17.03
CA ARG A 694 1.84 -11.68 -15.59
C ARG A 694 2.06 -13.14 -15.24
N ILE A 695 2.55 -13.38 -14.04
CA ILE A 695 2.53 -14.72 -13.45
C ILE A 695 1.23 -14.91 -12.69
N ILE A 696 0.41 -15.83 -13.20
CA ILE A 696 -0.87 -16.26 -12.63
C ILE A 696 -1.06 -17.78 -12.82
N PRO A 697 -2.00 -18.41 -12.10
CA PRO A 697 -2.45 -19.75 -12.46
C PRO A 697 -2.93 -19.79 -13.91
N ALA A 698 -2.62 -20.87 -14.63
CA ALA A 698 -3.07 -21.08 -15.99
C ALA A 698 -4.60 -21.03 -16.06
N GLY A 699 -5.11 -20.35 -17.10
CA GLY A 699 -6.54 -20.20 -17.34
C GLY A 699 -7.20 -21.53 -17.72
N LEU A 700 -8.45 -21.46 -18.17
CA LEU A 700 -9.19 -22.65 -18.62
C LEU A 700 -9.22 -22.79 -20.15
N ASP A 701 -8.76 -21.78 -20.87
CA ASP A 701 -8.84 -21.68 -22.32
C ASP A 701 -7.76 -22.48 -23.07
N LEU A 702 -7.84 -22.49 -24.40
CA LEU A 702 -6.94 -23.24 -25.27
C LEU A 702 -5.58 -22.54 -25.44
N TYR A 703 -5.55 -21.21 -25.35
CA TYR A 703 -4.40 -20.40 -25.72
C TYR A 703 -3.38 -20.32 -24.56
N ASN A 704 -3.84 -19.96 -23.37
CA ASN A 704 -3.05 -19.76 -22.16
C ASN A 704 -3.36 -20.77 -21.04
N GLY A 705 -4.27 -21.73 -21.28
CA GLY A 705 -4.94 -22.47 -20.22
C GLY A 705 -4.87 -24.00 -20.30
N ASN A 706 -5.58 -24.60 -19.34
CA ASN A 706 -5.66 -26.03 -19.11
C ASN A 706 -6.20 -26.81 -20.32
N ALA A 707 -7.09 -26.22 -21.14
CA ALA A 707 -7.60 -26.93 -22.33
C ALA A 707 -6.46 -27.22 -23.33
N GLY A 708 -5.55 -26.25 -23.53
CA GLY A 708 -4.36 -26.44 -24.39
C GLY A 708 -3.40 -27.49 -23.83
N VAL A 709 -3.15 -27.45 -22.52
CA VAL A 709 -2.30 -28.44 -21.84
C VAL A 709 -2.89 -29.85 -21.93
N ALA A 710 -4.20 -29.98 -21.71
CA ALA A 710 -4.88 -31.26 -21.85
C ALA A 710 -4.80 -31.82 -23.28
N LEU A 711 -5.00 -30.97 -24.29
CA LEU A 711 -4.90 -31.34 -25.69
C LEU A 711 -3.49 -31.85 -26.03
N PHE A 712 -2.45 -31.13 -25.58
CA PHE A 712 -1.06 -31.56 -25.74
C PHE A 712 -0.80 -32.95 -25.14
N PHE A 713 -1.21 -33.18 -23.87
CA PHE A 713 -1.01 -34.48 -23.23
C PHE A 713 -1.85 -35.60 -23.86
N ALA A 714 -3.04 -35.29 -24.40
CA ALA A 714 -3.85 -36.27 -25.12
C ALA A 714 -3.11 -36.78 -26.36
N TYR A 715 -2.59 -35.88 -27.21
CA TYR A 715 -1.78 -36.26 -28.38
C TYR A 715 -0.49 -36.97 -27.98
N LEU A 716 0.21 -36.47 -26.97
CA LEU A 716 1.46 -37.09 -26.51
C LEU A 716 1.21 -38.52 -25.99
N SER A 717 0.09 -38.74 -25.29
CA SER A 717 -0.28 -40.08 -24.81
C SER A 717 -0.59 -41.06 -25.94
N GLU A 718 -1.27 -40.61 -27.00
CA GLU A 718 -1.57 -41.45 -28.16
C GLU A 718 -0.29 -41.83 -28.93
N LEU A 719 0.64 -40.88 -29.07
CA LEU A 719 1.89 -41.10 -29.80
C LEU A 719 2.92 -41.93 -29.03
N THR A 720 2.93 -41.84 -27.69
CA THR A 720 3.92 -42.51 -26.82
C THR A 720 3.39 -43.79 -26.16
N GLY A 721 2.07 -43.92 -26.04
CA GLY A 721 1.41 -45.00 -25.28
C GLY A 721 1.55 -44.86 -23.75
N ARG A 722 2.01 -43.71 -23.24
CA ARG A 722 2.22 -43.48 -21.81
C ARG A 722 0.91 -43.18 -21.07
N GLU A 723 0.56 -44.04 -20.12
CA GLU A 723 -0.69 -43.93 -19.35
C GLU A 723 -0.71 -42.72 -18.40
N ASP A 724 0.44 -42.30 -17.89
CA ASP A 724 0.53 -41.12 -17.03
C ASP A 724 0.25 -39.81 -17.79
N PHE A 725 0.68 -39.69 -19.05
CA PHE A 725 0.27 -38.59 -19.92
C PHE A 725 -1.24 -38.61 -20.19
N LYS A 726 -1.82 -39.78 -20.44
CA LYS A 726 -3.27 -39.93 -20.62
C LYS A 726 -4.04 -39.50 -19.37
N GLN A 727 -3.62 -39.97 -18.18
CA GLN A 727 -4.23 -39.57 -16.92
C GLN A 727 -4.11 -38.06 -16.68
N THR A 728 -2.97 -37.46 -17.05
CA THR A 728 -2.74 -36.02 -16.94
C THR A 728 -3.72 -35.23 -17.81
N ALA A 729 -3.94 -35.65 -19.06
CA ALA A 729 -4.94 -35.04 -19.93
C ALA A 729 -6.34 -35.03 -19.30
N TYR A 730 -6.81 -36.17 -18.78
CA TYR A 730 -8.12 -36.28 -18.13
C TYR A 730 -8.24 -35.43 -16.85
N THR A 731 -7.21 -35.47 -16.00
CA THR A 731 -7.22 -34.75 -14.71
C THR A 731 -7.20 -33.23 -14.94
N THR A 732 -6.53 -32.77 -15.99
CA THR A 732 -6.47 -31.35 -16.37
C THR A 732 -7.82 -30.81 -16.87
N LEU A 733 -8.62 -31.66 -17.54
CA LEU A 733 -9.94 -31.29 -18.05
C LEU A 733 -11.01 -31.16 -16.96
N VAL A 734 -10.76 -31.58 -15.71
CA VAL A 734 -11.76 -31.53 -14.63
C VAL A 734 -12.21 -30.10 -14.35
N SER A 735 -11.28 -29.13 -14.28
CA SER A 735 -11.61 -27.72 -14.03
C SER A 735 -12.40 -27.11 -15.19
N VAL A 736 -12.00 -27.43 -16.42
CA VAL A 736 -12.67 -27.02 -17.68
C VAL A 736 -14.12 -27.53 -17.71
N ARG A 737 -14.32 -28.82 -17.42
CA ARG A 737 -15.65 -29.46 -17.41
C ARG A 737 -16.56 -28.91 -16.31
N LYS A 738 -16.02 -28.57 -15.13
CA LYS A 738 -16.83 -28.02 -14.03
C LYS A 738 -17.24 -26.58 -14.28
N ALA A 739 -16.34 -25.76 -14.84
CA ALA A 739 -16.68 -24.41 -15.28
C ALA A 739 -17.85 -24.42 -16.28
N PHE A 740 -17.91 -25.41 -17.19
CA PHE A 740 -19.03 -25.58 -18.12
C PHE A 740 -20.39 -25.70 -17.42
N HIS A 741 -20.47 -26.46 -16.33
CA HIS A 741 -21.73 -26.64 -15.59
C HIS A 741 -22.20 -25.36 -14.88
N GLN A 742 -21.28 -24.42 -14.62
CA GLN A 742 -21.55 -23.15 -13.93
C GLN A 742 -21.93 -22.00 -14.87
N LEU A 743 -21.78 -22.16 -16.20
CA LEU A 743 -22.14 -21.13 -17.20
C LEU A 743 -23.63 -20.74 -17.20
N ASN A 744 -24.50 -21.53 -16.57
CA ASN A 744 -25.96 -21.32 -16.60
C ASN A 744 -26.48 -20.28 -15.58
N THR A 745 -25.62 -19.65 -14.76
CA THR A 745 -26.06 -18.88 -13.58
C THR A 745 -25.49 -17.45 -13.47
N ASP A 746 -25.64 -16.63 -14.52
CA ASP A 746 -25.23 -15.21 -14.60
C ASP A 746 -23.73 -14.96 -14.88
N GLU A 747 -23.35 -14.59 -16.12
CA GLU A 747 -22.32 -13.59 -16.46
C GLU A 747 -22.14 -13.39 -17.98
N HIS A 748 -21.56 -12.26 -18.39
CA HIS A 748 -21.22 -11.95 -19.79
C HIS A 748 -20.00 -12.78 -20.22
N PHE A 749 -20.20 -13.90 -20.92
CA PHE A 749 -19.10 -14.72 -21.42
C PHE A 749 -18.53 -14.20 -22.74
N ASN A 750 -17.19 -14.20 -22.84
CA ASN A 750 -16.52 -13.91 -24.11
C ASN A 750 -16.66 -15.12 -25.05
N ILE A 751 -17.06 -14.89 -26.31
CA ILE A 751 -17.26 -15.94 -27.32
C ILE A 751 -16.08 -15.90 -28.29
N GLY A 752 -15.17 -16.86 -28.17
CA GLY A 752 -14.04 -17.01 -29.10
C GLY A 752 -13.52 -18.44 -29.14
N ALA A 753 -12.83 -18.79 -30.23
CA ALA A 753 -12.36 -20.16 -30.51
C ALA A 753 -11.08 -20.54 -29.75
N PHE A 754 -10.33 -19.56 -29.23
CA PHE A 754 -9.06 -19.76 -28.52
C PHE A 754 -9.15 -19.17 -27.11
N GLU A 755 -9.58 -17.93 -27.00
CA GLU A 755 -9.99 -17.29 -25.75
C GLU A 755 -11.52 -17.21 -25.68
N GLY A 756 -12.11 -17.54 -24.53
CA GLY A 756 -13.56 -17.59 -24.34
C GLY A 756 -14.18 -18.97 -24.52
N VAL A 757 -15.51 -19.02 -24.56
CA VAL A 757 -16.32 -20.27 -24.49
C VAL A 757 -15.84 -21.32 -25.51
N GLY A 758 -15.62 -20.98 -26.78
CA GLY A 758 -15.07 -21.94 -27.75
C GLY A 758 -13.68 -22.46 -27.36
N GLY A 759 -12.75 -21.60 -26.97
CA GLY A 759 -11.42 -22.00 -26.52
C GLY A 759 -11.43 -22.94 -25.30
N VAL A 760 -12.42 -22.81 -24.43
CA VAL A 760 -12.59 -23.71 -23.29
C VAL A 760 -13.27 -25.03 -23.71
N PHE A 761 -14.06 -25.06 -24.81
CA PHE A 761 -15.03 -26.14 -25.07
C PHE A 761 -14.98 -26.83 -26.46
N THR A 762 -14.19 -26.40 -27.45
CA THR A 762 -14.27 -26.94 -28.84
C THR A 762 -13.37 -28.14 -29.17
N HIS A 763 -12.55 -28.67 -28.25
CA HIS A 763 -11.53 -29.69 -28.56
C HIS A 763 -11.53 -30.90 -27.63
#